data_AF-B0DBV8-F1
#
_entry.id   AF-B0DBV8-F1
#
_cell.length_a   1.000
_cell.length_b   1.000
_cell.length_c   1.000
_cell.angle_alpha   90.00
_cell.angle_beta   90.00
_cell.angle_gamma   90.00
#
_symmetry.space_group_name_H-M   'P 1'
#
loop_
_entity.id
_entity.type
_entity.pdbx_description
1 polymer ?
#
loop_
_entity_poly.entity_id
_entity_poly.type
_entity_poly.pdbx_seq_one_letter_code
_entity_poly.pdbx_strand_id
1 'polypeptide(L)'
;MDVPGVTSEQAQTNQGTTKELEEDHNDLLSLTINLWGDETRGQQVTLWKGNDIRSQTEFCVPSKDTTIEVIDFCLDIFFKINRIVKQGTDIKTILNRLNGTNALPSKSEIQVFDAYRKTCRDKAAIVNSECEELQSEILGLCEKLAKLGCKRKQYLDQAAFYSSFHAPIRRLPPELLAEIFAYTLPDNRIPDHRLSPMLLCQVSTSWRQVALTHPELWDGIQSPLAVPRLESAISPPEAFAKVMEMWFARSHSRLISLSLCFRQWRLLHTQSFAPCIANTILRYTHRFKDLAVAVVTREEFDSLISIPHDQFKALETLSLCIQHPSEYDWPAENPIKVFQSSPLRKVSLDINPPELSSRILLPWGQLTHLDILDSHRMLSITDWRGVMQRCTSLTEASFSVEGPAEEGVDPGIQLGTTTNFDHLRSLLLVVYAPGDLGSLFRGFYVPTLEHLHLFTSFAFHWEPLPLGCPINTSTLRTLTLSGITIPSESLFAVLRSADRLEILKLSLEEQSNVLPGQTNIMFLLVEALTITSDVLIDDPILLPHLQTLLTFHANLEHSPSPALYASMIKSRTTYPSLDSMDAPKVDVQELKLVLCFKSHTVDVHELTPNILRAFDPPEFAQRVLEIKVVPRGERF
;
A
#
# COMPACT_ATOMS: atom_id res chain seq x y z
N MET A 1 7.93 15.25 -19.85
CA MET A 1 7.64 16.56 -19.26
C MET A 1 6.96 16.31 -17.93
N ASP A 2 7.79 16.37 -16.89
CA ASP A 2 7.62 16.74 -15.47
C ASP A 2 6.19 16.75 -14.91
N VAL A 3 5.89 16.21 -13.73
CA VAL A 3 6.40 16.47 -12.35
C VAL A 3 5.74 15.38 -11.46
N PRO A 4 6.31 14.75 -10.39
CA PRO A 4 6.51 15.33 -9.03
C PRO A 4 7.68 14.71 -8.21
N GLY A 5 8.23 15.25 -7.12
CA GLY A 5 7.73 16.15 -6.08
C GLY A 5 7.75 15.39 -4.74
N VAL A 6 8.73 15.65 -3.85
CA VAL A 6 8.74 15.25 -2.42
C VAL A 6 9.66 16.24 -1.66
N THR A 7 9.09 17.35 -1.19
CA THR A 7 8.87 17.73 0.23
C THR A 7 10.13 18.01 1.05
N SER A 8 10.41 19.30 1.21
CA SER A 8 11.25 19.85 2.28
C SER A 8 10.39 20.12 3.51
N GLU A 9 10.45 19.22 4.49
CA GLU A 9 10.17 19.56 5.89
C GLU A 9 11.48 19.46 6.66
N GLN A 10 11.83 20.56 7.30
CA GLN A 10 12.54 20.71 8.58
C GLN A 10 13.44 21.94 8.54
N ALA A 11 12.79 23.08 8.77
CA ALA A 11 13.42 24.22 9.39
C ALA A 11 13.80 23.84 10.83
N GLN A 12 15.08 23.64 11.09
CA GLN A 12 15.66 23.77 12.42
C GLN A 12 16.94 24.60 12.32
N THR A 13 16.78 25.88 12.70
CA THR A 13 17.68 26.65 13.56
C THR A 13 19.09 26.08 13.77
N ASN A 14 20.08 26.69 13.11
CA ASN A 14 21.45 26.74 13.64
C ASN A 14 21.78 28.18 14.00
N GLN A 15 21.62 28.48 15.29
CA GLN A 15 22.07 29.69 15.94
C GLN A 15 23.60 29.70 15.93
N GLY A 16 24.21 30.59 15.16
CA GLY A 16 25.63 30.91 15.30
C GLY A 16 25.86 31.66 16.60
N THR A 17 26.71 31.13 17.48
CA THR A 17 27.15 31.85 18.69
C THR A 17 28.16 32.93 18.29
N THR A 18 27.67 34.15 18.11
CA THR A 18 28.49 35.37 18.09
C THR A 18 28.87 35.71 19.54
N LYS A 19 30.16 35.72 19.86
CA LYS A 19 30.67 36.33 21.09
C LYS A 19 31.23 37.70 20.74
N GLU A 20 30.47 38.74 21.04
CA GLU A 20 30.96 40.12 21.02
C GLU A 20 31.46 40.47 22.43
N LEU A 21 32.71 40.90 22.54
CA LEU A 21 33.26 41.51 23.75
C LEU A 21 33.25 43.03 23.51
N GLU A 22 32.21 43.69 24.01
CA GLU A 22 32.13 45.15 24.05
C GLU A 22 32.88 45.67 25.28
N GLU A 23 34.01 46.36 25.07
CA GLU A 23 34.49 47.35 26.03
C GLU A 23 34.48 48.72 25.34
N ASP A 24 33.51 49.54 25.77
CA ASP A 24 33.31 50.92 25.38
C ASP A 24 34.54 51.78 25.68
N HIS A 25 35.34 52.10 24.66
CA HIS A 25 36.02 53.39 24.52
C HIS A 25 36.43 53.63 23.05
N ASN A 26 35.92 54.75 22.51
CA ASN A 26 36.02 55.26 21.14
C ASN A 26 37.31 54.91 20.34
N ASP A 27 37.08 54.52 19.08
CA ASP A 27 38.03 54.31 17.96
C ASP A 27 38.90 53.02 17.94
N LEU A 28 38.40 51.91 18.49
CA LEU A 28 39.07 50.60 18.42
C LEU A 28 38.35 49.60 17.48
N LEU A 29 39.13 48.99 16.59
CA LEU A 29 38.73 48.03 15.57
C LEU A 29 37.94 46.85 16.16
N SER A 30 36.69 46.64 15.72
CA SER A 30 35.91 45.46 16.06
C SER A 30 36.42 44.23 15.31
N LEU A 31 36.56 43.11 16.02
CA LEU A 31 36.91 41.81 15.47
C LEU A 31 35.73 40.86 15.66
N THR A 32 34.93 40.65 14.61
CA THR A 32 33.80 39.71 14.66
C THR A 32 34.23 38.37 14.07
N ILE A 33 34.17 37.28 14.84
CA ILE A 33 34.48 35.94 14.35
C ILE A 33 33.16 35.20 14.14
N ASN A 34 32.85 34.89 12.89
CA ASN A 34 31.66 34.12 12.52
C ASN A 34 32.05 32.66 12.27
N LEU A 35 31.64 31.76 13.15
CA LEU A 35 31.82 30.31 12.98
C LEU A 35 30.60 29.72 12.29
N TRP A 36 30.76 29.25 11.05
CA TRP A 36 29.71 28.55 10.31
C TRP A 36 30.28 27.22 9.80
N GLY A 37 29.64 26.11 10.14
CA GLY A 37 29.99 24.79 9.62
C GLY A 37 29.49 23.61 10.47
N ASP A 38 28.84 22.66 9.80
CA ASP A 38 28.48 21.33 10.30
C ASP A 38 29.70 20.37 10.17
N GLU A 39 29.77 19.31 10.97
CA GLU A 39 30.94 18.44 11.23
C GLU A 39 31.57 17.80 9.97
N THR A 40 30.92 17.91 8.82
CA THR A 40 31.37 17.34 7.54
C THR A 40 32.03 18.33 6.58
N ARG A 41 31.96 19.65 6.81
CA ARG A 41 32.42 20.66 5.81
C ARG A 41 33.59 21.55 6.22
N GLY A 42 34.13 21.40 7.42
CA GLY A 42 35.21 22.24 7.94
C GLY A 42 34.70 23.62 8.37
N GLN A 43 35.26 24.16 9.45
CA GLN A 43 34.84 25.46 9.98
C GLN A 43 35.54 26.58 9.21
N GLN A 44 34.78 27.60 8.78
CA GLN A 44 35.31 28.85 8.21
C GLN A 44 35.48 29.90 9.30
N VAL A 45 36.61 30.60 9.29
CA VAL A 45 36.88 31.76 10.15
C VAL A 45 37.06 33.00 9.26
N THR A 46 36.33 34.08 9.54
CA THR A 46 36.41 35.35 8.81
C THR A 46 36.76 36.47 9.77
N LEU A 47 37.76 37.31 9.44
CA LEU A 47 38.22 38.42 10.27
C LEU A 47 37.80 39.76 9.65
N TRP A 48 37.20 40.64 10.46
CA TRP A 48 36.76 41.98 10.05
C TRP A 48 37.64 43.07 10.66
N LYS A 49 37.74 44.22 9.97
CA LYS A 49 38.45 45.42 10.46
C LYS A 49 37.59 46.65 10.19
N GLY A 50 36.61 46.91 11.05
CA GLY A 50 35.64 48.01 10.86
C GLY A 50 34.75 47.83 9.61
N ASN A 51 33.86 48.81 9.36
CA ASN A 51 32.79 48.72 8.35
C ASN A 51 33.23 48.66 6.88
N ASP A 52 34.54 48.65 6.57
CA ASP A 52 35.06 48.57 5.21
C ASP A 52 35.90 47.28 5.02
N ILE A 53 35.39 46.38 4.19
CA ILE A 53 35.99 45.08 3.82
C ILE A 53 37.31 45.33 3.09
N ARG A 54 38.46 45.07 3.74
CA ARG A 54 39.77 45.17 3.06
C ARG A 54 40.68 43.94 3.10
N SER A 55 40.28 42.83 3.72
CA SER A 55 40.91 41.51 3.46
C SER A 55 40.08 40.38 4.06
N GLN A 56 39.61 39.46 3.22
CA GLN A 56 39.02 38.18 3.61
C GLN A 56 40.07 37.10 3.44
N THR A 57 40.32 36.29 4.47
CA THR A 57 41.21 35.13 4.37
C THR A 57 40.48 33.96 5.01
N GLU A 58 40.18 32.94 4.21
CA GLU A 58 39.42 31.77 4.63
C GLU A 58 40.37 30.64 5.00
N PHE A 59 40.16 30.04 6.17
CA PHE A 59 40.83 28.83 6.60
C PHE A 59 39.77 27.77 6.90
N CYS A 60 40.00 26.53 6.46
CA CYS A 60 39.19 25.36 6.81
C CYS A 60 39.93 24.53 7.85
N VAL A 61 39.34 24.35 9.04
CA VAL A 61 39.98 23.63 10.16
C VAL A 61 39.20 22.34 10.49
N PRO A 62 39.86 21.20 10.82
CA PRO A 62 39.20 19.88 10.87
C PRO A 62 38.53 19.50 12.20
N SER A 63 38.79 20.19 13.33
CA SER A 63 38.18 19.83 14.63
C SER A 63 37.94 21.02 15.56
N LYS A 64 37.02 20.87 16.54
CA LYS A 64 36.67 21.92 17.53
C LYS A 64 37.85 22.32 18.44
N ASP A 65 38.76 21.41 18.76
CA ASP A 65 39.94 21.71 19.60
C ASP A 65 40.99 22.52 18.82
N THR A 66 41.10 22.31 17.51
CA THR A 66 41.93 23.16 16.64
C THR A 66 41.30 24.53 16.42
N THR A 67 40.00 24.71 16.61
CA THR A 67 39.34 26.03 16.57
C THR A 67 39.80 26.93 17.71
N ILE A 68 39.99 26.40 18.92
CA ILE A 68 40.48 27.18 20.07
C ILE A 68 41.95 27.57 19.85
N GLU A 69 42.78 26.65 19.36
CA GLU A 69 44.18 26.95 19.02
C GLU A 69 44.30 27.99 17.89
N VAL A 70 43.40 27.94 16.89
CA VAL A 70 43.35 28.94 15.81
C VAL A 70 42.84 30.28 16.32
N ILE A 71 41.87 30.31 17.24
CA ILE A 71 41.41 31.56 17.90
C ILE A 71 42.54 32.15 18.75
N ASP A 72 43.23 31.36 19.55
CA ASP A 72 44.37 31.82 20.36
C ASP A 72 45.53 32.28 19.47
N PHE A 73 45.78 31.60 18.35
CA PHE A 73 46.75 32.02 17.34
C PHE A 73 46.35 33.33 16.65
N CYS A 74 45.08 33.49 16.29
CA CYS A 74 44.56 34.72 15.69
C CYS A 74 44.56 35.89 16.69
N LEU A 75 44.25 35.64 17.96
CA LEU A 75 44.35 36.63 19.04
C LEU A 75 45.81 36.98 19.31
N ASP A 76 46.74 36.02 19.34
CA ASP A 76 48.17 36.28 19.50
C ASP A 76 48.74 37.06 18.32
N ILE A 77 48.30 36.78 17.08
CA ILE A 77 48.61 37.59 15.89
C ILE A 77 48.02 38.99 16.02
N PHE A 78 46.76 39.13 16.44
CA PHE A 78 46.12 40.43 16.63
C PHE A 78 46.85 41.28 17.69
N PHE A 79 47.21 40.68 18.83
CA PHE A 79 48.00 41.31 19.87
C PHE A 79 49.44 41.61 19.41
N LYS A 80 50.08 40.74 18.63
CA LYS A 80 51.40 40.99 18.02
C LYS A 80 51.35 42.12 16.99
N ILE A 81 50.34 42.19 16.13
CA ILE A 81 50.15 43.29 15.17
C ILE A 81 49.95 44.61 15.93
N ASN A 82 49.08 44.63 16.95
CA ASN A 82 48.91 45.80 17.82
C ASN A 82 50.19 46.16 18.59
N ARG A 83 51.04 45.18 18.93
CA ARG A 83 52.33 45.40 19.58
C ARG A 83 53.40 45.91 18.62
N ILE A 84 53.40 45.49 17.35
CA ILE A 84 54.31 45.98 16.30
C ILE A 84 53.99 47.45 15.96
N VAL A 85 52.71 47.82 15.90
CA VAL A 85 52.28 49.24 15.77
C VAL A 85 52.73 50.08 16.97
N LYS A 86 52.98 49.46 18.13
CA LYS A 86 53.40 50.13 19.37
C LYS A 86 54.91 50.20 19.61
N GLN A 87 55.75 49.64 18.74
CA GLN A 87 57.20 49.51 19.00
C GLN A 87 58.11 50.58 18.38
N GLY A 88 57.57 51.56 17.67
CA GLY A 88 58.30 52.80 17.37
C GLY A 88 57.78 53.93 18.25
N THR A 89 58.51 54.30 19.31
CA THR A 89 58.13 55.42 20.19
C THR A 89 57.90 56.72 19.40
N ASP A 90 58.61 56.92 18.29
CA ASP A 90 58.39 58.05 17.38
C ASP A 90 57.07 57.94 16.59
N ILE A 91 56.80 56.80 15.95
CA ILE A 91 55.62 56.61 15.08
C ILE A 91 54.32 56.69 15.86
N LYS A 92 54.29 56.12 17.07
CA LYS A 92 53.09 56.13 17.92
C LYS A 92 52.74 57.55 18.38
N THR A 93 53.75 58.37 18.64
CA THR A 93 53.57 59.78 19.04
C THR A 93 53.08 60.63 17.87
N ILE A 94 53.63 60.39 16.67
CA ILE A 94 53.19 61.03 15.43
C ILE A 94 51.74 60.61 15.09
N LEU A 95 51.40 59.32 15.19
CA LEU A 95 50.05 58.81 14.95
C LEU A 95 49.02 59.38 15.93
N ASN A 96 49.33 59.47 17.22
CA ASN A 96 48.42 60.05 18.21
C ASN A 96 48.18 61.54 17.99
N ARG A 97 49.16 62.28 17.43
CA ARG A 97 49.00 63.69 17.06
C ARG A 97 48.13 63.87 15.82
N LEU A 98 48.28 62.98 14.84
CA LEU A 98 47.62 63.08 13.53
C LEU A 98 46.24 62.42 13.51
N ASN A 99 45.98 61.43 14.34
CA ASN A 99 44.65 60.80 14.44
C ASN A 99 43.64 61.80 15.03
N GLY A 100 42.53 62.00 14.33
CA GLY A 100 41.46 62.93 14.73
C GLY A 100 41.73 64.41 14.43
N THR A 101 42.84 64.73 13.74
CA THR A 101 43.15 66.11 13.33
C THR A 101 43.39 66.20 11.81
N ASN A 102 42.98 67.31 11.17
CA ASN A 102 43.30 67.60 9.75
C ASN A 102 44.73 68.14 9.56
N ALA A 103 45.63 67.89 10.52
CA ALA A 103 47.00 68.37 10.45
C ALA A 103 47.80 67.56 9.42
N LEU A 104 48.53 68.24 8.53
CA LEU A 104 49.39 67.58 7.56
C LEU A 104 50.66 67.04 8.26
N PRO A 105 51.12 65.83 7.91
CA PRO A 105 52.41 65.33 8.37
C PRO A 105 53.54 66.21 7.80
N SER A 106 54.52 66.52 8.63
CA SER A 106 55.74 67.22 8.22
C SER A 106 56.64 66.31 7.36
N LYS A 107 57.57 66.90 6.60
CA LYS A 107 58.46 66.14 5.69
C LYS A 107 59.28 65.04 6.41
N SER A 108 59.68 65.28 7.65
CA SER A 108 60.38 64.28 8.48
C SER A 108 59.46 63.15 8.93
N GLU A 109 58.22 63.44 9.28
CA GLU A 109 57.22 62.42 9.65
C GLU A 109 56.84 61.53 8.46
N ILE A 110 56.74 62.11 7.25
CA ILE A 110 56.52 61.34 6.01
C ILE A 110 57.66 60.34 5.78
N GLN A 111 58.92 60.75 5.98
CA GLN A 111 60.08 59.85 5.83
C GLN A 111 60.05 58.69 6.83
N VAL A 112 59.62 58.95 8.07
CA VAL A 112 59.44 57.93 9.10
C VAL A 112 58.32 56.95 8.71
N PHE A 113 57.19 57.45 8.19
CA PHE A 113 56.11 56.61 7.68
C PHE A 113 56.53 55.77 6.47
N ASP A 114 57.29 56.33 5.54
CA ASP A 114 57.78 55.61 4.36
C ASP A 114 58.77 54.50 4.74
N ALA A 115 59.67 54.75 5.69
CA ALA A 115 60.60 53.75 6.22
C ALA A 115 59.85 52.60 6.93
N TYR A 116 58.83 52.94 7.74
CA TYR A 116 58.01 51.93 8.40
C TYR A 116 57.15 51.14 7.40
N ARG A 117 56.56 51.82 6.42
CA ARG A 117 55.79 51.19 5.34
C ARG A 117 56.65 50.23 4.52
N LYS A 118 57.92 50.57 4.28
CA LYS A 118 58.89 49.67 3.64
C LYS A 118 59.15 48.44 4.50
N THR A 119 59.45 48.64 5.79
CA THR A 119 59.67 47.54 6.75
C THR A 119 58.47 46.58 6.84
N CYS A 120 57.24 47.11 6.86
CA CYS A 120 56.03 46.29 6.86
C CYS A 120 55.84 45.51 5.55
N ARG A 121 56.19 46.10 4.40
CA ARG A 121 56.16 45.41 3.11
C ARG A 121 57.18 44.27 3.05
N ASP A 122 58.40 44.51 3.54
CA ASP A 122 59.45 43.50 3.55
C ASP A 122 59.06 42.31 4.45
N LYS A 123 58.48 42.58 5.63
CA LYS A 123 57.95 41.53 6.52
C LYS A 123 56.76 40.77 5.91
N ALA A 124 55.84 41.48 5.26
CA ALA A 124 54.70 40.85 4.58
C ALA A 124 55.16 39.95 3.42
N ALA A 125 56.22 40.35 2.68
CA ALA A 125 56.78 39.54 1.61
C ALA A 125 57.38 38.23 2.12
N ILE A 126 58.07 38.26 3.27
CA ILE A 126 58.61 37.04 3.91
C ILE A 126 57.47 36.08 4.28
N VAL A 127 56.44 36.59 4.97
CA VAL A 127 55.28 35.77 5.37
C VAL A 127 54.52 35.24 4.15
N ASN A 128 54.38 36.03 3.08
CA ASN A 128 53.76 35.56 1.85
C ASN A 128 54.56 34.42 1.21
N SER A 129 55.90 34.48 1.22
CA SER A 129 56.75 33.39 0.74
C SER A 129 56.55 32.11 1.54
N GLU A 130 56.49 32.21 2.88
CA GLU A 130 56.22 31.06 3.76
C GLU A 130 54.81 30.48 3.52
N CYS A 131 53.81 31.33 3.29
CA CYS A 131 52.46 30.90 2.93
C CYS A 131 52.42 30.18 1.58
N GLU A 132 53.14 30.67 0.57
CA GLU A 132 53.22 30.03 -0.75
C GLU A 132 53.90 28.65 -0.67
N GLU A 133 54.96 28.52 0.14
CA GLU A 133 55.63 27.24 0.41
C GLU A 133 54.69 26.23 1.07
N LEU A 134 53.98 26.65 2.14
CA LEU A 134 53.01 25.79 2.82
C LEU A 134 51.84 25.41 1.92
N GLN A 135 51.35 26.31 1.07
CA GLN A 135 50.31 26.00 0.09
C GLN A 135 50.77 24.94 -0.92
N SER A 136 52.02 25.05 -1.40
CA SER A 136 52.63 24.06 -2.28
C SER A 136 52.76 22.69 -1.60
N GLU A 137 53.16 22.66 -0.32
CA GLU A 137 53.24 21.42 0.46
C GLU A 137 51.85 20.78 0.65
N ILE A 138 50.82 21.57 0.99
CA ILE A 138 49.44 21.10 1.10
C ILE A 138 48.96 20.49 -0.23
N LEU A 139 49.21 21.15 -1.35
CA LEU A 139 48.87 20.63 -2.68
C LEU A 139 49.58 19.28 -2.94
N GLY A 140 50.87 19.19 -2.64
CA GLY A 140 51.64 17.94 -2.77
C GLY A 140 51.11 16.81 -1.89
N LEU A 141 50.70 17.11 -0.65
CA LEU A 141 50.09 16.13 0.25
C LEU A 141 48.71 15.68 -0.23
N CYS A 142 47.88 16.60 -0.74
CA CYS A 142 46.58 16.29 -1.33
C CYS A 142 46.72 15.36 -2.55
N GLU A 143 47.68 15.60 -3.44
CA GLU A 143 47.97 14.69 -4.56
C GLU A 143 48.39 13.30 -4.07
N LYS A 144 49.24 13.24 -3.05
CA LYS A 144 49.70 11.98 -2.48
C LYS A 144 48.54 11.20 -1.85
N LEU A 145 47.64 11.88 -1.15
CA LEU A 145 46.42 11.29 -0.59
C LEU A 145 45.50 10.77 -1.70
N ALA A 146 45.29 11.52 -2.79
CA ALA A 146 44.50 11.06 -3.92
C ALA A 146 45.10 9.79 -4.56
N LYS A 147 46.42 9.77 -4.79
CA LYS A 147 47.15 8.61 -5.32
C LYS A 147 47.02 7.38 -4.41
N LEU A 148 47.15 7.58 -3.08
CA LEU A 148 46.95 6.51 -2.11
C LEU A 148 45.49 6.04 -2.03
N GLY A 149 44.52 6.95 -2.15
CA GLY A 149 43.10 6.63 -2.22
C GLY A 149 42.76 5.74 -3.40
N CYS A 150 43.29 6.05 -4.59
CA CYS A 150 43.15 5.21 -5.78
C CYS A 150 43.77 3.82 -5.57
N LYS A 151 44.99 3.73 -5.02
CA LYS A 151 45.64 2.45 -4.71
C LYS A 151 44.84 1.62 -3.71
N ARG A 152 44.32 2.26 -2.65
CA ARG A 152 43.47 1.60 -1.65
C ARG A 152 42.21 1.02 -2.29
N LYS A 153 41.51 1.80 -3.13
CA LYS A 153 40.34 1.32 -3.87
C LYS A 153 40.70 0.13 -4.75
N GLN A 154 41.79 0.21 -5.51
CA GLN A 154 42.26 -0.89 -6.34
C GLN A 154 42.51 -2.18 -5.53
N TYR A 155 43.18 -2.10 -4.37
CA TYR A 155 43.42 -3.27 -3.53
C TYR A 155 42.13 -3.85 -2.92
N LEU A 156 41.17 -3.00 -2.54
CA LEU A 156 39.87 -3.45 -2.05
C LEU A 156 39.06 -4.13 -3.17
N ASP A 157 39.07 -3.58 -4.39
CA ASP A 157 38.40 -4.17 -5.55
C ASP A 157 39.03 -5.54 -5.89
N GLN A 158 40.36 -5.68 -5.80
CA GLN A 158 41.05 -6.96 -5.93
C GLN A 158 40.67 -7.96 -4.83
N ALA A 159 40.65 -7.53 -3.57
CA ALA A 159 40.25 -8.38 -2.45
C ALA A 159 38.80 -8.86 -2.60
N ALA A 160 37.88 -7.99 -3.03
CA ALA A 160 36.49 -8.34 -3.33
C ALA A 160 36.39 -9.34 -4.49
N PHE A 161 37.16 -9.14 -5.57
CA PHE A 161 37.23 -10.08 -6.69
C PHE A 161 37.64 -11.49 -6.25
N TYR A 162 38.72 -11.62 -5.47
CA TYR A 162 39.16 -12.91 -4.96
C TYR A 162 38.18 -13.52 -3.94
N SER A 163 37.60 -12.70 -3.07
CA SER A 163 36.57 -13.13 -2.12
C SER A 163 35.33 -13.68 -2.83
N SER A 164 35.01 -13.16 -4.02
CA SER A 164 33.87 -13.65 -4.80
C SER A 164 33.99 -15.15 -5.12
N PHE A 165 35.19 -15.70 -5.34
CA PHE A 165 35.36 -17.14 -5.62
C PHE A 165 34.99 -18.03 -4.44
N HIS A 166 35.03 -17.48 -3.23
CA HIS A 166 34.60 -18.15 -2.00
C HIS A 166 33.13 -17.89 -1.66
N ALA A 167 32.39 -17.17 -2.51
CA ALA A 167 30.97 -16.90 -2.27
C ALA A 167 30.20 -18.22 -2.08
N PRO A 168 29.39 -18.35 -1.01
CA PRO A 168 28.68 -19.60 -0.69
C PRO A 168 27.85 -20.15 -1.85
N ILE A 169 27.28 -19.26 -2.67
CA ILE A 169 26.45 -19.61 -3.83
C ILE A 169 27.19 -20.44 -4.89
N ARG A 170 28.54 -20.38 -4.96
CA ARG A 170 29.36 -21.19 -5.86
C ARG A 170 29.55 -22.64 -5.39
N ARG A 171 29.20 -22.94 -4.13
CA ARG A 171 29.27 -24.28 -3.52
C ARG A 171 27.93 -25.00 -3.50
N LEU A 172 26.86 -24.31 -3.86
CA LEU A 172 25.52 -24.90 -3.85
C LEU A 172 25.37 -25.89 -5.01
N PRO A 173 24.80 -27.07 -4.75
CA PRO A 173 24.28 -27.95 -5.80
C PRO A 173 23.26 -27.21 -6.69
N PRO A 174 23.14 -27.60 -7.98
CA PRO A 174 22.14 -27.05 -8.89
C PRO A 174 20.71 -27.05 -8.34
N GLU A 175 20.34 -28.09 -7.59
CA GLU A 175 19.00 -28.30 -7.03
C GLU A 175 18.67 -27.24 -5.97
N LEU A 176 19.61 -26.98 -5.05
CA LEU A 176 19.45 -25.92 -4.04
C LEU A 176 19.47 -24.54 -4.66
N LEU A 177 20.24 -24.35 -5.74
CA LEU A 177 20.26 -23.09 -6.46
C LEU A 177 18.91 -22.84 -7.16
N ALA A 178 18.30 -23.88 -7.75
CA ALA A 178 16.99 -23.79 -8.37
C ALA A 178 15.87 -23.52 -7.35
N GLU A 179 15.95 -24.14 -6.17
CA GLU A 179 15.03 -23.85 -5.07
C GLU A 179 15.11 -22.38 -4.65
N ILE A 180 16.32 -21.83 -4.49
CA ILE A 180 16.53 -20.39 -4.25
C ILE A 180 15.94 -19.55 -5.39
N PHE A 181 16.17 -19.94 -6.65
CA PHE A 181 15.62 -19.24 -7.81
C PHE A 181 14.10 -19.18 -7.81
N ALA A 182 13.42 -20.23 -7.37
CA ALA A 182 11.95 -20.26 -7.26
C ALA A 182 11.44 -19.20 -6.28
N TYR A 183 12.15 -18.95 -5.18
CA TYR A 183 11.83 -17.87 -4.23
C TYR A 183 12.10 -16.45 -4.76
N THR A 184 12.80 -16.31 -5.90
CA THR A 184 13.03 -15.00 -6.54
C THR A 184 11.99 -14.66 -7.59
N LEU A 185 11.05 -15.56 -7.89
CA LEU A 185 10.05 -15.31 -8.92
C LEU A 185 9.14 -14.16 -8.47
N PRO A 186 8.91 -13.16 -9.33
CA PRO A 186 7.99 -12.08 -9.00
C PRO A 186 6.55 -12.61 -8.89
N ASP A 187 5.73 -11.94 -8.09
CA ASP A 187 4.29 -12.23 -8.01
C ASP A 187 3.63 -12.08 -9.39
N ASN A 188 4.04 -11.06 -10.15
CA ASN A 188 3.65 -10.88 -11.54
C ASN A 188 4.60 -11.66 -12.47
N ARG A 189 4.14 -12.75 -13.08
CA ARG A 189 4.97 -13.58 -13.98
C ARG A 189 5.17 -12.94 -15.36
N ILE A 190 5.47 -11.65 -15.41
CA ILE A 190 5.67 -10.87 -16.63
C ILE A 190 7.06 -11.16 -17.21
N PRO A 191 7.19 -11.48 -18.51
CA PRO A 191 8.48 -11.62 -19.18
C PRO A 191 9.26 -10.29 -19.25
N ASP A 192 10.12 -10.05 -18.26
CA ASP A 192 11.07 -8.94 -18.25
C ASP A 192 12.49 -9.46 -18.02
N HIS A 193 13.43 -9.04 -18.87
CA HIS A 193 14.86 -9.35 -18.72
C HIS A 193 15.46 -8.90 -17.38
N ARG A 194 14.83 -7.94 -16.69
CA ARG A 194 15.24 -7.44 -15.38
C ARG A 194 14.68 -8.25 -14.21
N LEU A 195 13.78 -9.19 -14.47
CA LEU A 195 13.11 -10.00 -13.46
C LEU A 195 13.43 -11.48 -13.63
N SER A 196 13.32 -12.25 -12.54
CA SER A 196 13.38 -13.71 -12.61
C SER A 196 12.22 -14.28 -13.43
N PRO A 197 12.41 -15.36 -14.20
CA PRO A 197 13.64 -16.16 -14.31
C PRO A 197 14.65 -15.64 -15.35
N MET A 198 14.31 -14.60 -16.13
CA MET A 198 15.18 -14.13 -17.23
C MET A 198 16.46 -13.46 -16.73
N LEU A 199 16.40 -12.73 -15.62
CA LEU A 199 17.57 -12.12 -14.98
C LEU A 199 18.60 -13.18 -14.58
N LEU A 200 18.12 -14.31 -14.02
CA LEU A 200 18.98 -15.43 -13.59
C LEU A 200 19.79 -16.00 -14.77
N CYS A 201 19.19 -16.00 -15.97
CA CYS A 201 19.85 -16.42 -17.19
C CYS A 201 20.96 -15.45 -17.67
N GLN A 202 21.10 -14.28 -17.06
CA GLN A 202 22.10 -13.26 -17.45
C GLN A 202 23.28 -13.17 -16.50
N VAL A 203 23.22 -13.84 -15.34
CA VAL A 203 24.27 -13.76 -14.30
C VAL A 203 25.52 -14.55 -14.68
N SER A 204 25.38 -15.83 -15.04
CA SER A 204 26.48 -16.70 -15.43
C SER A 204 26.01 -17.84 -16.32
N THR A 205 26.94 -18.54 -16.97
CA THR A 205 26.63 -19.75 -17.76
C THR A 205 26.04 -20.86 -16.90
N SER A 206 26.57 -21.07 -15.69
CA SER A 206 26.06 -22.05 -14.74
C SER A 206 24.63 -21.73 -14.30
N TRP A 207 24.36 -20.48 -13.91
CA TRP A 207 23.01 -20.06 -13.49
C TRP A 207 22.00 -20.16 -14.62
N ARG A 208 22.40 -19.79 -15.85
CA ARG A 208 21.58 -19.99 -17.04
C ARG A 208 21.24 -21.45 -17.24
N GLN A 209 22.20 -22.35 -17.13
CA GLN A 209 21.95 -23.79 -17.27
C GLN A 209 20.99 -24.30 -16.21
N VAL A 210 21.17 -23.91 -14.95
CA VAL A 210 20.25 -24.25 -13.86
C VAL A 210 18.85 -23.71 -14.16
N ALA A 211 18.73 -22.41 -14.45
CA ALA A 211 17.43 -21.80 -14.72
C ALA A 211 16.70 -22.44 -15.92
N LEU A 212 17.42 -22.80 -16.99
CA LEU A 212 16.82 -23.43 -18.17
C LEU A 212 16.44 -24.90 -17.99
N THR A 213 17.08 -25.62 -17.06
CA THR A 213 16.83 -27.04 -16.80
C THR A 213 15.74 -27.29 -15.75
N HIS A 214 15.29 -26.24 -15.05
CA HIS A 214 14.32 -26.31 -13.96
C HIS A 214 12.95 -25.74 -14.41
N PRO A 215 11.98 -26.62 -14.76
CA PRO A 215 10.77 -26.19 -15.46
C PRO A 215 9.79 -25.38 -14.61
N GLU A 216 9.84 -25.49 -13.27
CA GLU A 216 9.04 -24.70 -12.31
C GLU A 216 9.29 -23.20 -12.40
N LEU A 217 10.44 -22.78 -12.93
CA LEU A 217 10.71 -21.36 -13.14
C LEU A 217 9.92 -20.78 -14.32
N TRP A 218 9.35 -21.64 -15.18
CA TRP A 218 8.72 -21.28 -16.45
C TRP A 218 7.25 -21.72 -16.55
N ASP A 219 6.65 -22.20 -15.46
CA ASP A 219 5.27 -22.70 -15.43
C ASP A 219 4.20 -21.61 -15.37
N GLY A 220 4.59 -20.35 -15.22
CA GLY A 220 3.70 -19.20 -15.21
C GLY A 220 4.16 -18.10 -16.16
N ILE A 221 3.22 -17.52 -16.91
CA ILE A 221 3.46 -16.33 -17.74
C ILE A 221 2.24 -15.40 -17.74
N GLN A 222 2.51 -14.10 -17.64
CA GLN A 222 1.51 -13.05 -17.71
C GLN A 222 1.86 -12.02 -18.80
N SER A 223 0.87 -11.53 -19.53
CA SER A 223 1.07 -10.36 -20.39
C SER A 223 1.34 -9.11 -19.53
N PRO A 224 2.25 -8.21 -19.92
CA PRO A 224 2.48 -6.96 -19.21
C PRO A 224 1.19 -6.13 -19.02
N LEU A 225 0.92 -5.59 -17.83
CA LEU A 225 -0.32 -4.83 -17.50
C LEU A 225 -0.18 -3.30 -17.57
N ALA A 226 1.04 -2.75 -17.62
CA ALA A 226 1.27 -1.33 -17.89
C ALA A 226 2.63 -1.09 -18.56
N VAL A 227 2.72 -0.03 -19.38
CA VAL A 227 3.98 0.70 -19.56
C VAL A 227 3.85 2.03 -18.80
N PRO A 228 4.40 2.15 -17.58
CA PRO A 228 4.79 3.46 -17.09
C PRO A 228 6.07 3.83 -17.83
N ARG A 229 5.91 4.62 -18.90
CA ARG A 229 6.90 5.49 -19.61
C ARG A 229 6.75 5.38 -21.13
N LEU A 230 6.57 6.53 -21.77
CA LEU A 230 6.31 6.79 -23.18
C LEU A 230 7.42 6.32 -24.17
N GLU A 231 8.32 5.41 -23.79
CA GLU A 231 9.54 5.10 -24.57
C GLU A 231 9.73 3.63 -24.97
N SER A 232 9.01 2.65 -24.40
CA SER A 232 9.06 1.28 -24.94
C SER A 232 7.87 1.04 -25.87
N ALA A 233 8.14 1.02 -27.18
CA ALA A 233 7.21 0.49 -28.16
C ALA A 233 6.73 -0.89 -27.69
N ILE A 234 5.43 -1.03 -27.43
CA ILE A 234 4.85 -2.32 -27.07
C ILE A 234 5.17 -3.29 -28.20
N SER A 235 5.74 -4.45 -27.84
CA SER A 235 6.11 -5.45 -28.83
C SER A 235 4.86 -6.00 -29.52
N PRO A 236 4.91 -6.26 -30.85
CA PRO A 236 3.77 -6.77 -31.58
C PRO A 236 3.34 -8.15 -31.04
N PRO A 237 2.07 -8.56 -31.19
CA PRO A 237 1.55 -9.82 -30.65
C PRO A 237 2.37 -11.05 -31.07
N GLU A 238 2.95 -11.06 -32.27
CA GLU A 238 3.81 -12.14 -32.76
C GLU A 238 5.08 -12.30 -31.94
N ALA A 239 5.64 -11.20 -31.42
CA ALA A 239 6.82 -11.25 -30.55
C ALA A 239 6.44 -11.89 -29.21
N PHE A 240 5.28 -11.53 -28.64
CA PHE A 240 4.80 -12.12 -27.41
C PHE A 240 4.44 -13.61 -27.59
N ALA A 241 3.83 -14.00 -28.71
CA ALA A 241 3.56 -15.39 -29.03
C ALA A 241 4.83 -16.26 -29.08
N LYS A 242 5.96 -15.71 -29.58
CA LYS A 242 7.27 -16.38 -29.53
C LYS A 242 7.80 -16.52 -28.11
N VAL A 243 7.60 -15.50 -27.26
CA VAL A 243 7.98 -15.55 -25.85
C VAL A 243 7.16 -16.61 -25.10
N MET A 244 5.85 -16.67 -25.34
CA MET A 244 4.98 -17.73 -24.82
C MET A 244 5.46 -19.11 -25.23
N GLU A 245 5.75 -19.32 -26.52
CA GLU A 245 6.28 -20.60 -27.03
C GLU A 245 7.55 -21.02 -26.30
N MET A 246 8.48 -20.09 -26.13
CA MET A 246 9.73 -20.32 -25.41
C MET A 246 9.48 -20.69 -23.94
N TRP A 247 8.54 -20.02 -23.27
CA TRP A 247 8.14 -20.33 -21.89
C TRP A 247 7.53 -21.73 -21.78
N PHE A 248 6.59 -22.05 -22.67
CA PHE A 248 5.88 -23.33 -22.67
C PHE A 248 6.79 -24.51 -23.00
N ALA A 249 7.78 -24.30 -23.87
CA ALA A 249 8.82 -25.28 -24.15
C ALA A 249 9.70 -25.54 -22.92
N ARG A 250 10.06 -24.48 -22.16
CA ARG A 250 10.91 -24.60 -20.95
C ARG A 250 10.20 -25.21 -19.76
N SER A 251 8.88 -25.06 -19.65
CA SER A 251 8.08 -25.72 -18.60
C SER A 251 7.90 -27.23 -18.82
N HIS A 252 8.39 -27.78 -19.93
CA HIS A 252 8.42 -29.22 -20.25
C HIS A 252 7.06 -29.94 -20.14
N SER A 253 6.81 -30.67 -19.05
CA SER A 253 5.55 -31.41 -18.82
C SER A 253 4.72 -30.83 -17.67
N ARG A 254 5.17 -29.73 -17.06
CA ARG A 254 4.43 -29.10 -15.95
C ARG A 254 3.14 -28.47 -16.45
N LEU A 255 2.17 -28.33 -15.56
CA LEU A 255 0.97 -27.57 -15.84
C LEU A 255 1.30 -26.07 -15.88
N ILE A 256 0.58 -25.32 -16.71
CA ILE A 256 0.88 -23.93 -17.02
C ILE A 256 -0.22 -23.03 -16.47
N SER A 257 0.21 -21.92 -15.87
CA SER A 257 -0.64 -20.77 -15.52
C SER A 257 -0.41 -19.63 -16.53
N LEU A 258 -1.47 -19.23 -17.23
CA LEU A 258 -1.43 -18.20 -18.27
C LEU A 258 -2.40 -17.07 -17.93
N SER A 259 -1.91 -15.82 -17.87
CA SER A 259 -2.76 -14.63 -17.82
C SER A 259 -2.50 -13.71 -19.00
N LEU A 260 -3.57 -13.34 -19.71
CA LEU A 260 -3.52 -12.49 -20.89
C LEU A 260 -4.46 -11.30 -20.71
N CYS A 261 -3.97 -10.09 -20.92
CA CYS A 261 -4.72 -8.84 -20.87
C CYS A 261 -4.51 -8.07 -22.16
N PHE A 262 -5.58 -7.95 -22.96
CA PHE A 262 -5.53 -7.41 -24.31
C PHE A 262 -5.71 -5.89 -24.41
N ARG A 263 -5.91 -5.20 -23.27
CA ARG A 263 -6.07 -3.72 -23.20
C ARG A 263 -5.06 -2.96 -24.05
N GLN A 264 -3.81 -3.40 -24.00
CA GLN A 264 -2.68 -2.65 -24.54
C GLN A 264 -2.52 -2.82 -26.05
N TRP A 265 -2.86 -3.97 -26.61
CA TRP A 265 -2.69 -4.21 -28.05
C TRP A 265 -3.71 -3.43 -28.89
N ARG A 266 -4.89 -3.13 -28.33
CA ARG A 266 -5.91 -2.28 -28.99
C ARG A 266 -5.49 -0.81 -29.08
N LEU A 267 -4.70 -0.29 -28.14
CA LEU A 267 -4.22 1.10 -28.20
C LEU A 267 -3.29 1.35 -29.40
N LEU A 268 -2.73 0.30 -30.01
CA LEU A 268 -1.76 0.39 -31.10
C LEU A 268 -2.25 -0.16 -32.45
N HIS A 269 -3.25 -1.03 -32.45
CA HIS A 269 -3.66 -1.74 -33.66
C HIS A 269 -5.18 -1.71 -33.87
N THR A 270 -5.57 -1.51 -35.13
CA THR A 270 -6.96 -1.48 -35.62
C THR A 270 -7.54 -2.88 -35.93
N GLN A 271 -6.81 -3.96 -35.62
CA GLN A 271 -7.26 -5.32 -35.91
C GLN A 271 -7.45 -6.15 -34.63
N SER A 272 -8.49 -6.98 -34.65
CA SER A 272 -8.87 -7.92 -33.59
C SER A 272 -7.76 -8.92 -33.28
N PHE A 273 -7.90 -9.58 -32.13
CA PHE A 273 -7.04 -10.63 -31.58
C PHE A 273 -6.07 -11.28 -32.58
N ALA A 274 -4.78 -11.26 -32.28
CA ALA A 274 -3.77 -11.85 -33.15
C ALA A 274 -3.90 -13.38 -33.16
N PRO A 275 -4.26 -14.02 -34.29
CA PRO A 275 -4.45 -15.48 -34.38
C PRO A 275 -3.21 -16.29 -33.96
N CYS A 276 -2.03 -15.66 -33.98
CA CYS A 276 -0.79 -16.25 -33.51
C CYS A 276 -0.83 -16.64 -32.02
N ILE A 277 -1.49 -15.86 -31.15
CA ILE A 277 -1.63 -16.18 -29.72
C ILE A 277 -2.54 -17.38 -29.53
N ALA A 278 -3.72 -17.40 -30.16
CA ALA A 278 -4.62 -18.56 -30.09
C ALA A 278 -3.96 -19.83 -30.63
N ASN A 279 -3.21 -19.74 -31.73
CA ASN A 279 -2.49 -20.89 -32.27
C ASN A 279 -1.39 -21.40 -31.32
N THR A 280 -0.75 -20.52 -30.56
CA THR A 280 0.17 -20.92 -29.48
C THR A 280 -0.59 -21.58 -28.33
N ILE A 281 -1.71 -21.03 -27.87
CA ILE A 281 -2.55 -21.64 -26.83
C ILE A 281 -3.02 -23.03 -27.27
N LEU A 282 -3.54 -23.16 -28.49
CA LEU A 282 -4.08 -24.41 -29.05
C LEU A 282 -3.10 -25.58 -28.90
N ARG A 283 -1.81 -25.34 -29.16
CA ARG A 283 -0.73 -26.35 -29.10
C ARG A 283 -0.44 -26.86 -27.68
N TYR A 284 -0.75 -26.08 -26.65
CA TYR A 284 -0.47 -26.42 -25.24
C TYR A 284 -1.73 -26.52 -24.37
N THR A 285 -2.92 -26.52 -24.98
CA THR A 285 -4.25 -26.59 -24.31
C THR A 285 -4.34 -27.58 -23.17
N HIS A 286 -3.87 -28.81 -23.39
CA HIS A 286 -3.89 -29.91 -22.43
C HIS A 286 -3.07 -29.67 -21.14
N ARG A 287 -2.18 -28.68 -21.13
CA ARG A 287 -1.29 -28.36 -20.00
C ARG A 287 -1.76 -27.18 -19.18
N PHE A 288 -2.74 -26.38 -19.63
CA PHE A 288 -3.20 -25.25 -18.83
C PHE A 288 -3.99 -25.72 -17.62
N LYS A 289 -3.54 -25.30 -16.44
CA LYS A 289 -4.25 -25.47 -15.17
C LYS A 289 -5.00 -24.20 -14.79
N ASP A 290 -4.36 -23.05 -15.00
CA ASP A 290 -4.90 -21.74 -14.69
C ASP A 290 -4.89 -20.89 -15.96
N LEU A 291 -6.05 -20.36 -16.35
CA LEU A 291 -6.20 -19.51 -17.53
C LEU A 291 -6.99 -18.26 -17.17
N ALA A 292 -6.37 -17.10 -17.32
CA ALA A 292 -7.02 -15.80 -17.19
C ALA A 292 -6.94 -15.04 -18.52
N VAL A 293 -8.07 -14.57 -19.04
CA VAL A 293 -8.15 -13.86 -20.31
C VAL A 293 -9.02 -12.62 -20.15
N ALA A 294 -8.41 -11.45 -20.26
CA ALA A 294 -9.04 -10.15 -20.19
C ALA A 294 -9.06 -9.46 -21.56
N VAL A 295 -10.27 -9.48 -22.11
CA VAL A 295 -10.83 -8.87 -23.31
C VAL A 295 -11.01 -7.36 -23.34
N VAL A 296 -10.94 -6.66 -24.49
CA VAL A 296 -11.66 -5.38 -24.66
C VAL A 296 -13.04 -5.60 -25.27
N THR A 297 -13.13 -6.34 -26.39
CA THR A 297 -14.40 -6.63 -27.09
C THR A 297 -14.57 -8.13 -27.36
N ARG A 298 -15.81 -8.62 -27.44
CA ARG A 298 -16.02 -10.07 -27.64
C ARG A 298 -15.38 -10.63 -28.91
N GLU A 299 -15.32 -9.89 -30.00
CA GLU A 299 -14.65 -10.35 -31.24
C GLU A 299 -13.21 -10.82 -30.99
N GLU A 300 -12.53 -10.25 -29.99
CA GLU A 300 -11.19 -10.66 -29.59
C GLU A 300 -11.17 -12.06 -28.92
N PHE A 301 -12.30 -12.54 -28.39
CA PHE A 301 -12.47 -13.89 -27.89
C PHE A 301 -12.72 -14.93 -29.00
N ASP A 302 -13.16 -14.56 -30.20
CA ASP A 302 -13.66 -15.52 -31.21
C ASP A 302 -12.63 -16.58 -31.60
N SER A 303 -11.35 -16.19 -31.70
CA SER A 303 -10.25 -17.13 -31.97
C SER A 303 -10.04 -18.15 -30.84
N LEU A 304 -10.31 -17.76 -29.59
CA LEU A 304 -10.25 -18.65 -28.44
C LEU A 304 -11.51 -19.53 -28.35
N ILE A 305 -12.69 -18.98 -28.65
CA ILE A 305 -13.98 -19.70 -28.65
C ILE A 305 -14.01 -20.77 -29.75
N SER A 306 -13.27 -20.56 -30.84
CA SER A 306 -13.14 -21.53 -31.94
C SER A 306 -12.36 -22.79 -31.55
N ILE A 307 -11.65 -22.79 -30.41
CA ILE A 307 -10.94 -23.98 -29.93
C ILE A 307 -11.97 -25.05 -29.52
N PRO A 308 -11.75 -26.33 -29.88
CA PRO A 308 -12.65 -27.40 -29.47
C PRO A 308 -12.75 -27.53 -27.94
N HIS A 309 -13.96 -27.81 -27.45
CA HIS A 309 -14.31 -27.84 -26.04
C HIS A 309 -13.62 -28.94 -25.18
N ASP A 310 -13.01 -29.93 -25.82
CA ASP A 310 -12.40 -31.10 -25.18
C ASP A 310 -10.87 -30.97 -25.01
N GLN A 311 -10.29 -29.82 -25.36
CA GLN A 311 -8.85 -29.62 -25.39
C GLN A 311 -8.26 -29.26 -24.02
N PHE A 312 -9.00 -28.54 -23.19
CA PHE A 312 -8.55 -28.03 -21.88
C PHE A 312 -8.68 -29.09 -20.76
N LYS A 313 -7.92 -30.18 -20.88
CA LYS A 313 -8.06 -31.37 -20.01
C LYS A 313 -7.57 -31.22 -18.58
N ALA A 314 -6.72 -30.23 -18.30
CA ALA A 314 -6.14 -30.00 -16.97
C ALA A 314 -6.61 -28.68 -16.32
N LEU A 315 -7.55 -27.97 -16.95
CA LEU A 315 -7.94 -26.62 -16.56
C LEU A 315 -8.85 -26.64 -15.32
N GLU A 316 -8.33 -26.12 -14.21
CA GLU A 316 -9.01 -26.05 -12.91
C GLU A 316 -9.47 -24.63 -12.58
N THR A 317 -8.72 -23.61 -12.99
CA THR A 317 -9.02 -22.19 -12.74
C THR A 317 -9.22 -21.45 -14.05
N LEU A 318 -10.35 -20.75 -14.17
CA LEU A 318 -10.69 -19.94 -15.32
C LEU A 318 -11.11 -18.53 -14.88
N SER A 319 -10.51 -17.51 -15.49
CA SER A 319 -10.96 -16.12 -15.35
C SER A 319 -11.19 -15.52 -16.73
N LEU A 320 -12.38 -14.97 -16.95
CA LEU A 320 -12.74 -14.32 -18.20
C LEU A 320 -13.27 -12.91 -17.90
N CYS A 321 -12.78 -11.91 -18.63
CA CYS A 321 -13.16 -10.50 -18.46
C CYS A 321 -13.37 -9.83 -19.83
N ILE A 322 -14.41 -8.99 -19.98
CA ILE A 322 -14.61 -8.10 -21.13
C ILE A 322 -14.90 -6.69 -20.62
N GLN A 323 -14.09 -5.73 -21.07
CA GLN A 323 -14.14 -4.37 -20.53
C GLN A 323 -15.27 -3.50 -21.03
N HIS A 324 -15.61 -3.68 -22.29
CA HIS A 324 -16.65 -2.90 -22.95
C HIS A 324 -17.68 -3.86 -23.52
N PRO A 325 -18.44 -4.56 -22.66
CA PRO A 325 -19.46 -5.47 -23.13
C PRO A 325 -20.56 -4.67 -23.84
N SER A 326 -20.78 -4.92 -25.13
CA SER A 326 -21.96 -4.42 -25.85
C SER A 326 -23.10 -5.43 -25.74
N GLU A 327 -24.33 -4.97 -25.63
CA GLU A 327 -25.53 -5.83 -25.61
C GLU A 327 -25.65 -6.67 -26.89
N TYR A 328 -25.12 -6.16 -28.00
CA TYR A 328 -25.11 -6.83 -29.30
C TYR A 328 -24.01 -7.87 -29.46
N ASP A 329 -23.08 -7.97 -28.50
CA ASP A 329 -21.97 -8.91 -28.57
C ASP A 329 -22.43 -10.36 -28.34
N TRP A 330 -23.66 -10.64 -27.89
CA TRP A 330 -24.07 -11.99 -27.49
C TRP A 330 -25.12 -12.63 -28.40
N PRO A 331 -24.77 -13.06 -29.63
CA PRO A 331 -25.70 -13.81 -30.47
C PRO A 331 -25.96 -15.20 -29.88
N ALA A 332 -27.21 -15.69 -30.03
CA ALA A 332 -27.62 -17.00 -29.49
C ALA A 332 -26.94 -18.16 -30.22
N GLU A 333 -26.50 -17.91 -31.44
CA GLU A 333 -25.93 -18.89 -32.36
C GLU A 333 -24.47 -19.27 -32.04
N ASN A 334 -23.77 -18.48 -31.20
CA ASN A 334 -22.36 -18.70 -30.89
C ASN A 334 -22.07 -18.61 -29.37
N PRO A 335 -22.46 -19.60 -28.56
CA PRO A 335 -22.11 -19.63 -27.13
C PRO A 335 -20.64 -20.01 -26.90
N ILE A 336 -20.07 -19.56 -25.78
CA ILE A 336 -18.72 -19.97 -25.34
C ILE A 336 -18.81 -21.39 -24.79
N LYS A 337 -18.42 -22.37 -25.61
CA LYS A 337 -18.43 -23.80 -25.26
C LYS A 337 -17.06 -24.41 -24.98
N VAL A 338 -15.98 -23.68 -25.29
CA VAL A 338 -14.59 -24.15 -25.24
C VAL A 338 -14.14 -24.74 -23.89
N PHE A 339 -14.82 -24.39 -22.80
CA PHE A 339 -14.47 -24.86 -21.45
C PHE A 339 -15.46 -25.87 -20.86
N GLN A 340 -16.44 -26.33 -21.65
CA GLN A 340 -17.53 -27.17 -21.17
C GLN A 340 -17.06 -28.52 -20.60
N SER A 341 -16.03 -29.12 -21.19
CA SER A 341 -15.51 -30.45 -20.78
C SER A 341 -14.29 -30.37 -19.86
N SER A 342 -13.90 -29.18 -19.43
CA SER A 342 -12.74 -28.96 -18.57
C SER A 342 -13.05 -29.35 -17.10
N PRO A 343 -12.07 -29.84 -16.31
CA PRO A 343 -12.26 -30.15 -14.89
C PRO A 343 -12.24 -28.89 -13.99
N LEU A 344 -13.01 -27.86 -14.36
CA LEU A 344 -13.04 -26.57 -13.69
C LEU A 344 -13.51 -26.69 -12.24
N ARG A 345 -12.82 -25.98 -11.35
CA ARG A 345 -13.14 -25.86 -9.91
C ARG A 345 -13.36 -24.42 -9.50
N LYS A 346 -12.59 -23.49 -10.07
CA LYS A 346 -12.62 -22.06 -9.76
C LYS A 346 -12.88 -21.26 -11.01
N VAL A 347 -13.94 -20.45 -11.00
CA VAL A 347 -14.34 -19.64 -12.14
C VAL A 347 -14.60 -18.21 -11.69
N SER A 348 -13.99 -17.25 -12.38
CA SER A 348 -14.25 -15.82 -12.21
C SER A 348 -14.73 -15.24 -13.55
N LEU A 349 -15.89 -14.60 -13.55
CA LEU A 349 -16.52 -14.05 -14.75
C LEU A 349 -16.81 -12.57 -14.54
N ASP A 350 -16.06 -11.73 -15.25
CA ASP A 350 -16.42 -10.33 -15.54
C ASP A 350 -16.94 -10.28 -16.98
N ILE A 351 -17.92 -11.15 -17.25
CA ILE A 351 -18.62 -11.26 -18.52
C ILE A 351 -20.04 -11.71 -18.22
N ASN A 352 -20.98 -10.76 -18.22
CA ASN A 352 -22.38 -11.02 -17.88
C ASN A 352 -23.31 -10.83 -19.08
N PRO A 353 -23.35 -11.79 -20.01
CA PRO A 353 -24.37 -11.79 -21.05
C PRO A 353 -25.75 -12.08 -20.48
N PRO A 354 -26.81 -11.64 -21.18
CA PRO A 354 -28.15 -12.07 -20.83
C PRO A 354 -28.24 -13.60 -21.02
N GLU A 355 -28.94 -14.29 -20.11
CA GLU A 355 -29.02 -15.75 -20.10
C GLU A 355 -27.64 -16.41 -19.94
N LEU A 356 -26.86 -15.97 -18.95
CA LEU A 356 -25.47 -16.40 -18.71
C LEU A 356 -25.25 -17.92 -18.91
N SER A 357 -26.15 -18.73 -18.37
CA SER A 357 -26.07 -20.19 -18.40
C SER A 357 -26.33 -20.83 -19.78
N SER A 358 -26.89 -20.10 -20.74
CA SER A 358 -27.05 -20.50 -22.15
C SER A 358 -25.91 -20.00 -23.03
N ARG A 359 -25.35 -18.82 -22.69
CA ARG A 359 -24.30 -18.15 -23.48
C ARG A 359 -22.90 -18.61 -23.13
N ILE A 360 -22.69 -19.11 -21.91
CA ILE A 360 -21.42 -19.68 -21.47
C ILE A 360 -21.68 -21.09 -20.93
N LEU A 361 -21.24 -22.09 -21.68
CA LEU A 361 -21.42 -23.49 -21.33
C LEU A 361 -20.23 -23.96 -20.51
N LEU A 362 -20.39 -23.92 -19.19
CA LEU A 362 -19.44 -24.41 -18.21
C LEU A 362 -19.98 -25.68 -17.51
N PRO A 363 -19.10 -26.52 -16.94
CA PRO A 363 -19.48 -27.63 -16.09
C PRO A 363 -19.86 -27.11 -14.68
N TRP A 364 -20.99 -26.38 -14.60
CA TRP A 364 -21.45 -25.67 -13.40
C TRP A 364 -21.51 -26.54 -12.13
N GLY A 365 -21.91 -27.82 -12.25
CA GLY A 365 -22.15 -28.71 -11.11
C GLY A 365 -20.92 -29.11 -10.29
N GLN A 366 -19.71 -29.03 -10.87
CA GLN A 366 -18.45 -29.37 -10.18
C GLN A 366 -17.70 -28.13 -9.67
N LEU A 367 -18.22 -26.92 -9.92
CA LEU A 367 -17.59 -25.68 -9.48
C LEU A 367 -17.65 -25.58 -7.95
N THR A 368 -16.52 -25.20 -7.38
CA THR A 368 -16.34 -24.98 -5.94
C THR A 368 -16.25 -23.50 -5.62
N HIS A 369 -15.64 -22.70 -6.49
CA HIS A 369 -15.53 -21.25 -6.32
C HIS A 369 -16.09 -20.58 -7.58
N LEU A 370 -17.04 -19.66 -7.38
CA LEU A 370 -17.62 -18.87 -8.46
C LEU A 370 -17.66 -17.40 -8.08
N ASP A 371 -17.00 -16.56 -8.87
CA ASP A 371 -16.92 -15.12 -8.65
C ASP A 371 -17.42 -14.33 -9.85
N ILE A 372 -18.44 -13.49 -9.62
CA ILE A 372 -19.09 -12.61 -10.58
C ILE A 372 -19.37 -11.24 -9.92
N LEU A 373 -18.48 -10.77 -9.04
CA LEU A 373 -18.66 -9.49 -8.35
C LEU A 373 -18.28 -8.29 -9.22
N ASP A 374 -17.05 -8.29 -9.73
CA ASP A 374 -16.41 -7.15 -10.39
C ASP A 374 -16.86 -7.00 -11.85
N SER A 375 -18.09 -7.38 -12.14
CA SER A 375 -18.61 -7.42 -13.50
C SER A 375 -19.01 -6.04 -14.01
N HIS A 376 -18.56 -5.65 -15.20
CA HIS A 376 -18.97 -4.41 -15.87
C HIS A 376 -20.49 -4.25 -16.05
N ARG A 377 -21.21 -5.38 -16.13
CA ARG A 377 -22.67 -5.45 -16.14
C ARG A 377 -23.13 -6.36 -15.02
N MET A 378 -24.15 -5.98 -14.26
CA MET A 378 -24.68 -6.79 -13.15
C MET A 378 -25.47 -8.00 -13.68
N LEU A 379 -25.57 -9.04 -12.86
CA LEU A 379 -26.29 -10.27 -13.22
C LEU A 379 -27.77 -10.14 -12.84
N SER A 380 -28.71 -10.42 -13.76
CA SER A 380 -30.13 -10.46 -13.39
C SER A 380 -30.38 -11.48 -12.27
N ILE A 381 -31.27 -11.19 -11.31
CA ILE A 381 -31.70 -12.14 -10.26
C ILE A 381 -32.17 -13.47 -10.86
N THR A 382 -32.83 -13.44 -12.02
CA THR A 382 -33.28 -14.65 -12.72
C THR A 382 -32.11 -15.52 -13.19
N ASP A 383 -31.08 -14.90 -13.77
CA ASP A 383 -29.88 -15.57 -14.24
C ASP A 383 -29.03 -16.07 -13.08
N TRP A 384 -28.88 -15.27 -12.02
CA TRP A 384 -28.22 -15.67 -10.77
C TRP A 384 -28.86 -16.93 -10.19
N ARG A 385 -30.19 -16.97 -10.08
CA ARG A 385 -30.90 -18.17 -9.62
C ARG A 385 -30.65 -19.37 -10.51
N GLY A 386 -30.70 -19.19 -11.83
CA GLY A 386 -30.42 -20.25 -12.80
C GLY A 386 -29.00 -20.82 -12.67
N VAL A 387 -28.02 -19.97 -12.38
CA VAL A 387 -26.63 -20.38 -12.12
C VAL A 387 -26.50 -21.10 -10.78
N MET A 388 -27.05 -20.54 -9.70
CA MET A 388 -27.04 -21.14 -8.36
C MET A 388 -27.64 -22.56 -8.38
N GLN A 389 -28.78 -22.76 -9.04
CA GLN A 389 -29.42 -24.08 -9.16
C GLN A 389 -28.55 -25.13 -9.86
N ARG A 390 -27.62 -24.72 -10.73
CA ARG A 390 -26.71 -25.63 -11.43
C ARG A 390 -25.41 -25.90 -10.65
N CYS A 391 -25.07 -25.06 -9.67
CA CYS A 391 -23.79 -25.09 -8.98
C CYS A 391 -23.92 -25.73 -7.58
N THR A 392 -24.17 -27.03 -7.51
CA THR A 392 -24.47 -27.73 -6.25
C THR A 392 -23.23 -27.99 -5.37
N SER A 393 -22.02 -27.92 -5.93
CA SER A 393 -20.76 -28.22 -5.22
C SER A 393 -20.03 -26.96 -4.71
N LEU A 394 -20.69 -25.79 -4.70
CA LEU A 394 -20.07 -24.53 -4.32
C LEU A 394 -19.65 -24.53 -2.85
N THR A 395 -18.44 -24.03 -2.60
CA THR A 395 -17.87 -23.75 -1.28
C THR A 395 -17.81 -22.25 -1.03
N GLU A 396 -17.46 -21.47 -2.05
CA GLU A 396 -17.37 -20.01 -1.99
C GLU A 396 -18.02 -19.39 -3.22
N ALA A 397 -18.88 -18.41 -3.03
CA ALA A 397 -19.54 -17.76 -4.13
C ALA A 397 -19.71 -16.25 -3.90
N SER A 398 -19.49 -15.47 -4.95
CA SER A 398 -19.55 -14.02 -4.88
C SER A 398 -20.24 -13.44 -6.12
N PHE A 399 -21.27 -12.61 -5.92
CA PHE A 399 -22.13 -12.12 -7.01
C PHE A 399 -22.56 -10.66 -6.84
N SER A 400 -22.64 -9.96 -7.96
CA SER A 400 -23.32 -8.66 -8.09
C SER A 400 -24.59 -8.84 -8.92
N VAL A 401 -25.76 -8.62 -8.31
CA VAL A 401 -27.06 -8.89 -8.92
C VAL A 401 -27.93 -7.64 -9.08
N GLU A 402 -28.64 -7.56 -10.19
CA GLU A 402 -29.65 -6.54 -10.51
C GLU A 402 -31.03 -7.19 -10.66
N GLY A 403 -32.09 -6.42 -10.38
CA GLY A 403 -33.48 -6.88 -10.46
C GLY A 403 -34.35 -5.84 -11.15
N PRO A 404 -35.59 -6.21 -11.55
CA PRO A 404 -36.51 -5.27 -12.15
C PRO A 404 -36.79 -4.10 -11.19
N ALA A 405 -36.89 -2.88 -11.73
CA ALA A 405 -37.10 -1.66 -10.96
C ALA A 405 -38.51 -1.57 -10.32
N GLU A 406 -39.44 -2.43 -10.72
CA GLU A 406 -40.82 -2.44 -10.23
C GLU A 406 -41.01 -3.53 -9.16
N GLU A 407 -41.49 -3.12 -7.98
CA GLU A 407 -41.89 -4.03 -6.90
C GLU A 407 -43.04 -4.94 -7.37
N GLY A 408 -42.90 -6.26 -7.17
CA GLY A 408 -43.98 -7.23 -7.35
C GLY A 408 -43.93 -8.08 -8.63
N VAL A 409 -42.95 -7.91 -9.52
CA VAL A 409 -42.69 -8.90 -10.57
C VAL A 409 -41.92 -10.06 -9.94
N ASP A 410 -42.66 -11.07 -9.49
CA ASP A 410 -42.11 -12.33 -8.98
C ASP A 410 -41.14 -12.89 -10.05
N PRO A 411 -39.84 -13.12 -9.74
CA PRO A 411 -38.78 -13.34 -10.73
C PRO A 411 -38.83 -14.69 -11.47
N GLY A 412 -40.01 -15.10 -11.96
CA GLY A 412 -40.20 -16.32 -12.73
C GLY A 412 -39.88 -17.57 -11.91
N ILE A 413 -40.45 -17.67 -10.71
CA ILE A 413 -40.27 -18.83 -9.83
C ILE A 413 -40.84 -20.07 -10.52
N GLN A 414 -39.99 -21.01 -10.92
CA GLN A 414 -40.43 -22.40 -11.10
C GLN A 414 -40.68 -22.98 -9.70
N LEU A 415 -41.95 -22.98 -9.27
CA LEU A 415 -42.38 -23.61 -8.02
C LEU A 415 -42.03 -25.11 -8.06
N GLY A 416 -41.00 -25.55 -7.33
CA GLY A 416 -40.82 -26.96 -7.01
C GLY A 416 -39.40 -27.49 -6.79
N THR A 417 -38.34 -26.79 -7.21
CA THR A 417 -36.96 -27.31 -7.10
C THR A 417 -36.22 -26.69 -5.92
N THR A 418 -36.19 -27.39 -4.79
CA THR A 418 -35.28 -27.07 -3.69
C THR A 418 -33.87 -27.54 -4.06
N THR A 419 -32.91 -26.63 -4.10
CA THR A 419 -31.48 -26.95 -4.31
C THR A 419 -30.77 -26.89 -2.97
N ASN A 420 -30.03 -27.94 -2.65
CA ASN A 420 -29.25 -28.03 -1.42
C ASN A 420 -27.78 -27.69 -1.69
N PHE A 421 -27.19 -26.88 -0.82
CA PHE A 421 -25.79 -26.46 -0.86
C PHE A 421 -25.06 -26.95 0.40
N ASP A 422 -24.79 -28.25 0.46
CA ASP A 422 -24.18 -28.94 1.62
C ASP A 422 -22.72 -28.55 1.91
N HIS A 423 -22.10 -27.77 1.02
CA HIS A 423 -20.68 -27.41 1.11
C HIS A 423 -20.43 -25.91 1.09
N LEU A 424 -21.47 -25.09 0.93
CA LEU A 424 -21.31 -23.64 0.82
C LEU A 424 -20.95 -23.07 2.18
N ARG A 425 -19.77 -22.46 2.26
CA ARG A 425 -19.19 -21.85 3.46
C ARG A 425 -19.23 -20.34 3.40
N SER A 426 -18.96 -19.75 2.23
CA SER A 426 -18.92 -18.30 2.05
C SER A 426 -19.82 -17.86 0.91
N LEU A 427 -20.71 -16.90 1.21
CA LEU A 427 -21.56 -16.26 0.22
C LEU A 427 -21.48 -14.74 0.37
N LEU A 428 -21.04 -14.07 -0.69
CA LEU A 428 -21.07 -12.62 -0.80
C LEU A 428 -22.03 -12.21 -1.92
N LEU A 429 -23.01 -11.39 -1.59
CA LEU A 429 -24.01 -10.93 -2.53
C LEU A 429 -24.19 -9.41 -2.43
N VAL A 430 -24.05 -8.74 -3.57
CA VAL A 430 -24.34 -7.32 -3.72
C VAL A 430 -25.61 -7.18 -4.56
N VAL A 431 -26.70 -6.65 -3.99
CA VAL A 431 -28.03 -6.57 -4.60
C VAL A 431 -28.38 -5.12 -4.95
N TYR A 432 -28.64 -4.89 -6.23
CA TYR A 432 -29.06 -3.63 -6.82
C TYR A 432 -30.53 -3.68 -7.26
N ALA A 433 -31.41 -4.07 -6.33
CA ALA A 433 -32.85 -4.16 -6.58
C ALA A 433 -33.64 -3.98 -5.27
N PRO A 434 -34.86 -3.44 -5.32
CA PRO A 434 -35.80 -3.58 -4.22
C PRO A 434 -36.26 -5.04 -4.10
N GLY A 435 -36.62 -5.49 -2.90
CA GLY A 435 -37.11 -6.85 -2.68
C GLY A 435 -36.90 -7.36 -1.26
N ASP A 436 -37.06 -8.66 -1.08
CA ASP A 436 -36.90 -9.31 0.22
C ASP A 436 -35.94 -10.50 0.17
N LEU A 437 -35.26 -10.76 1.31
CA LEU A 437 -34.32 -11.87 1.43
C LEU A 437 -35.02 -13.25 1.25
N GLY A 438 -36.28 -13.35 1.66
CA GLY A 438 -37.06 -14.59 1.61
C GLY A 438 -37.31 -15.06 0.20
N SER A 439 -37.77 -14.16 -0.68
CA SER A 439 -37.99 -14.44 -2.10
C SER A 439 -36.67 -14.73 -2.82
N LEU A 440 -35.61 -14.00 -2.49
CA LEU A 440 -34.29 -14.19 -3.06
C LEU A 440 -33.73 -15.60 -2.78
N PHE A 441 -33.80 -16.07 -1.54
CA PHE A 441 -33.30 -17.40 -1.13
C PHE A 441 -34.34 -18.52 -1.19
N ARG A 442 -35.56 -18.25 -1.64
CA ARG A 442 -36.63 -19.25 -1.73
C ARG A 442 -36.21 -20.49 -2.52
N GLY A 443 -36.29 -21.67 -1.92
CA GLY A 443 -35.88 -22.91 -2.58
C GLY A 443 -34.38 -23.18 -2.61
N PHE A 444 -33.57 -22.40 -1.88
CA PHE A 444 -32.19 -22.74 -1.58
C PHE A 444 -32.08 -23.16 -0.12
N TYR A 445 -31.40 -24.27 0.13
CA TYR A 445 -31.07 -24.71 1.49
C TYR A 445 -29.56 -24.65 1.66
N VAL A 446 -29.08 -23.81 2.58
CA VAL A 446 -27.64 -23.57 2.80
C VAL A 446 -27.24 -23.91 4.25
N PRO A 447 -27.13 -25.22 4.59
CA PRO A 447 -26.98 -25.66 5.97
C PRO A 447 -25.61 -25.39 6.60
N THR A 448 -24.56 -25.23 5.78
CA THR A 448 -23.15 -25.14 6.22
C THR A 448 -22.55 -23.74 6.15
N LEU A 449 -23.37 -22.71 5.95
CA LEU A 449 -22.88 -21.36 5.69
C LEU A 449 -22.17 -20.78 6.93
N GLU A 450 -20.91 -20.38 6.77
CA GLU A 450 -20.06 -19.81 7.82
C GLU A 450 -19.91 -18.29 7.66
N HIS A 451 -19.89 -17.79 6.42
CA HIS A 451 -19.72 -16.37 6.10
C HIS A 451 -20.82 -15.90 5.16
N LEU A 452 -21.62 -14.95 5.62
CA LEU A 452 -22.68 -14.31 4.84
C LEU A 452 -22.42 -12.81 4.76
N HIS A 453 -22.24 -12.31 3.55
CA HIS A 453 -22.03 -10.90 3.28
C HIS A 453 -23.11 -10.39 2.30
N LEU A 454 -23.97 -9.51 2.78
CA LEU A 454 -25.06 -8.94 2.00
C LEU A 454 -24.94 -7.41 1.96
N PHE A 455 -24.86 -6.87 0.75
CA PHE A 455 -24.78 -5.45 0.49
C PHE A 455 -25.92 -5.04 -0.44
N THR A 456 -26.71 -4.04 -0.08
CA THR A 456 -27.84 -3.57 -0.88
C THR A 456 -27.76 -2.06 -1.07
N SER A 457 -28.32 -1.56 -2.18
CA SER A 457 -28.33 -0.12 -2.52
C SER A 457 -29.74 0.47 -2.69
N PHE A 458 -30.78 -0.35 -2.47
CA PHE A 458 -32.19 0.01 -2.60
C PHE A 458 -32.96 -0.53 -1.38
N ALA A 459 -34.25 -0.21 -1.29
CA ALA A 459 -35.15 -0.72 -0.26
C ALA A 459 -35.23 -2.26 -0.31
N PHE A 460 -34.37 -2.91 0.46
CA PHE A 460 -34.29 -4.36 0.55
C PHE A 460 -34.63 -4.80 1.97
N HIS A 461 -35.65 -5.62 2.10
CA HIS A 461 -36.24 -6.00 3.38
C HIS A 461 -35.78 -7.38 3.83
N TRP A 462 -35.50 -7.49 5.13
CA TRP A 462 -35.43 -8.78 5.80
C TRP A 462 -36.66 -8.93 6.69
N GLU A 463 -37.78 -9.37 6.10
CA GLU A 463 -38.99 -9.66 6.87
C GLU A 463 -38.89 -11.00 7.63
N PRO A 464 -39.62 -11.16 8.75
CA PRO A 464 -39.64 -12.40 9.51
C PRO A 464 -40.24 -13.52 8.66
N LEU A 465 -39.38 -14.45 8.27
CA LEU A 465 -39.75 -15.58 7.41
C LEU A 465 -40.73 -16.50 8.16
N PRO A 466 -41.90 -16.83 7.60
CA PRO A 466 -42.69 -17.93 8.11
C PRO A 466 -41.90 -19.24 7.96
N LEU A 467 -41.80 -20.01 9.06
CA LEU A 467 -41.28 -21.39 9.18
C LEU A 467 -40.35 -21.89 8.05
N GLY A 468 -39.04 -21.89 8.31
CA GLY A 468 -38.02 -22.51 7.46
C GLY A 468 -37.08 -21.49 6.84
N CYS A 469 -36.27 -20.81 7.67
CA CYS A 469 -35.19 -19.97 7.18
C CYS A 469 -34.32 -20.80 6.21
N PRO A 470 -34.17 -20.39 4.94
CA PRO A 470 -33.33 -21.13 3.98
C PRO A 470 -31.86 -21.13 4.43
N ILE A 471 -31.48 -20.13 5.23
CA ILE A 471 -30.15 -19.96 5.80
C ILE A 471 -30.14 -20.51 7.22
N ASN A 472 -29.29 -21.51 7.46
CA ASN A 472 -28.99 -21.95 8.81
C ASN A 472 -28.07 -20.93 9.47
N THR A 473 -28.58 -20.20 10.46
CA THR A 473 -27.86 -19.12 11.14
C THR A 473 -26.92 -19.61 12.24
N SER A 474 -27.10 -20.84 12.73
CA SER A 474 -26.28 -21.44 13.80
C SER A 474 -24.84 -21.76 13.40
N THR A 475 -24.57 -21.87 12.09
CA THR A 475 -23.22 -22.13 11.57
C THR A 475 -22.44 -20.86 11.27
N LEU A 476 -23.09 -19.69 11.31
CA LEU A 476 -22.48 -18.42 10.92
C LEU A 476 -21.38 -18.00 11.90
N ARG A 477 -20.21 -17.71 11.35
CA ARG A 477 -19.07 -17.05 12.01
C ARG A 477 -18.99 -15.58 11.62
N THR A 478 -19.34 -15.24 10.39
CA THR A 478 -19.32 -13.85 9.89
C THR A 478 -20.65 -13.47 9.29
N LEU A 479 -21.20 -12.33 9.73
CA LEU A 479 -22.41 -11.73 9.17
C LEU A 479 -22.13 -10.27 8.82
N THR A 480 -22.34 -9.91 7.56
CA THR A 480 -22.29 -8.51 7.09
C THR A 480 -23.62 -8.13 6.48
N LEU A 481 -24.24 -7.08 7.00
CA LEU A 481 -25.48 -6.50 6.49
C LEU A 481 -25.27 -5.02 6.24
N SER A 482 -25.39 -4.61 4.97
CA SER A 482 -25.21 -3.22 4.56
C SER A 482 -26.36 -2.81 3.64
N GLY A 483 -27.03 -1.69 3.94
CA GLY A 483 -28.14 -1.15 3.14
C GLY A 483 -29.50 -1.85 3.35
N ILE A 484 -29.58 -2.78 4.31
CA ILE A 484 -30.75 -3.65 4.50
C ILE A 484 -31.67 -3.04 5.57
N THR A 485 -32.98 -3.05 5.29
CA THR A 485 -34.02 -2.69 6.25
C THR A 485 -34.51 -3.96 6.96
N ILE A 486 -34.24 -4.09 8.25
CA ILE A 486 -34.64 -5.24 9.06
C ILE A 486 -35.43 -4.79 10.30
N PRO A 487 -36.61 -5.36 10.59
CA PRO A 487 -37.30 -5.14 11.86
C PRO A 487 -36.44 -5.65 13.02
N SER A 488 -36.47 -4.93 14.15
CA SER A 488 -35.68 -5.28 15.35
C SER A 488 -35.90 -6.72 15.80
N GLU A 489 -37.15 -7.17 15.86
CA GLU A 489 -37.50 -8.55 16.25
C GLU A 489 -36.84 -9.62 15.36
N SER A 490 -36.78 -9.37 14.04
CA SER A 490 -36.18 -10.30 13.08
C SER A 490 -34.67 -10.33 13.21
N LEU A 491 -34.03 -9.18 13.40
CA LEU A 491 -32.59 -9.09 13.65
C LEU A 491 -32.22 -9.86 14.92
N PHE A 492 -32.93 -9.63 16.03
CA PHE A 492 -32.65 -10.33 17.28
C PHE A 492 -32.93 -11.83 17.19
N ALA A 493 -33.94 -12.28 16.44
CA ALA A 493 -34.18 -13.69 16.21
C ALA A 493 -32.98 -14.35 15.48
N VAL A 494 -32.46 -13.71 14.43
CA VAL A 494 -31.27 -14.18 13.70
C VAL A 494 -30.04 -14.21 14.60
N LEU A 495 -29.78 -13.14 15.35
CA LEU A 495 -28.61 -13.04 16.24
C LEU A 495 -28.69 -14.04 17.40
N ARG A 496 -29.88 -14.32 17.97
CA ARG A 496 -30.05 -15.33 19.02
C ARG A 496 -29.77 -16.75 18.52
N SER A 497 -30.05 -17.01 17.25
CA SER A 497 -29.77 -18.31 16.63
C SER A 497 -28.33 -18.48 16.14
N ALA A 498 -27.54 -17.41 16.09
CA ALA A 498 -26.16 -17.39 15.61
C ALA A 498 -25.16 -17.43 16.79
N ASP A 499 -25.15 -18.55 17.53
CA ASP A 499 -24.32 -18.75 18.71
C ASP A 499 -22.81 -18.68 18.42
N ARG A 500 -22.38 -19.14 17.24
CA ARG A 500 -20.97 -19.19 16.80
C ARG A 500 -20.44 -17.93 16.13
N LEU A 501 -21.21 -16.84 16.13
CA LEU A 501 -20.83 -15.62 15.39
C LEU A 501 -19.60 -14.94 16.03
N GLU A 502 -18.54 -14.80 15.24
CA GLU A 502 -17.27 -14.16 15.62
C GLU A 502 -17.21 -12.71 15.13
N ILE A 503 -17.73 -12.42 13.93
CA ILE A 503 -17.63 -11.12 13.26
C ILE A 503 -19.02 -10.64 12.83
N LEU A 504 -19.45 -9.50 13.35
CA LEU A 504 -20.69 -8.82 12.97
C LEU A 504 -20.38 -7.46 12.36
N LYS A 505 -20.78 -7.23 11.11
CA LYS A 505 -20.63 -5.94 10.42
C LYS A 505 -22.01 -5.40 10.02
N LEU A 506 -22.36 -4.21 10.51
CA LEU A 506 -23.68 -3.62 10.29
C LEU A 506 -23.57 -2.20 9.74
N SER A 507 -24.25 -1.98 8.61
CA SER A 507 -24.50 -0.68 8.00
C SER A 507 -25.96 -0.60 7.60
N LEU A 508 -26.85 -0.46 8.56
CA LEU A 508 -28.30 -0.45 8.32
C LEU A 508 -28.74 0.95 7.85
N GLU A 509 -29.64 1.01 6.87
CA GLU A 509 -30.27 2.27 6.49
C GLU A 509 -31.28 2.69 7.56
N GLU A 510 -31.20 3.95 8.00
CA GLU A 510 -32.23 4.55 8.83
C GLU A 510 -33.49 4.69 7.99
N GLN A 511 -34.59 4.06 8.42
CA GLN A 511 -35.88 4.38 7.81
C GLN A 511 -36.08 5.89 7.97
N SER A 512 -36.24 6.63 6.87
CA SER A 512 -36.42 8.09 6.87
C SER A 512 -37.68 8.57 7.64
N ASN A 513 -38.46 7.63 8.19
CA ASN A 513 -39.72 7.84 8.90
C ASN A 513 -39.66 7.37 10.37
N VAL A 514 -38.50 7.40 11.03
CA VAL A 514 -38.47 7.25 12.50
C VAL A 514 -39.19 8.45 13.11
N LEU A 515 -40.42 8.24 13.58
CA LEU A 515 -41.17 9.24 14.36
C LEU A 515 -40.31 9.67 15.56
N PRO A 516 -40.34 10.95 15.97
CA PRO A 516 -39.60 11.40 17.15
C PRO A 516 -40.04 10.59 18.38
N GLY A 517 -39.12 9.74 18.89
CA GLY A 517 -39.36 8.85 20.02
C GLY A 517 -39.13 7.35 19.78
N GLN A 518 -38.90 6.89 18.55
CA GLN A 518 -38.50 5.49 18.29
C GLN A 518 -36.98 5.30 18.47
N THR A 519 -36.60 4.34 19.30
CA THR A 519 -35.21 3.99 19.60
C THR A 519 -34.53 3.37 18.37
N ASN A 520 -33.35 3.90 18.00
CA ASN A 520 -32.55 3.35 16.89
C ASN A 520 -32.23 1.86 17.14
N ILE A 521 -32.38 1.01 16.12
CA ILE A 521 -32.07 -0.43 16.19
C ILE A 521 -30.64 -0.70 16.67
N MET A 522 -29.69 0.20 16.33
CA MET A 522 -28.31 0.11 16.80
C MET A 522 -28.20 0.35 18.31
N PHE A 523 -29.02 1.21 18.90
CA PHE A 523 -29.05 1.43 20.34
C PHE A 523 -29.55 0.17 21.06
N LEU A 524 -30.68 -0.38 20.60
CA LEU A 524 -31.24 -1.63 21.13
C LEU A 524 -30.25 -2.79 21.01
N LEU A 525 -29.49 -2.85 19.91
CA LEU A 525 -28.48 -3.89 19.71
C LEU A 525 -27.33 -3.77 20.69
N VAL A 526 -26.75 -2.59 20.86
CA VAL A 526 -25.62 -2.39 21.79
C VAL A 526 -26.06 -2.61 23.24
N GLU A 527 -27.28 -2.21 23.59
CA GLU A 527 -27.88 -2.49 24.89
C GLU A 527 -28.05 -4.00 25.10
N ALA A 528 -28.61 -4.74 24.14
CA ALA A 528 -28.77 -6.19 24.20
C ALA A 528 -27.44 -6.97 24.21
N LEU A 529 -26.37 -6.38 23.67
CA LEU A 529 -25.01 -6.94 23.74
C LEU A 529 -24.29 -6.60 25.06
N THR A 530 -24.82 -5.67 25.86
CA THR A 530 -24.24 -5.30 27.15
C THR A 530 -24.68 -6.31 28.21
N ILE A 531 -23.74 -6.94 28.90
CA ILE A 531 -24.05 -7.91 29.95
C ILE A 531 -24.35 -7.15 31.24
N THR A 532 -25.58 -7.25 31.75
CA THR A 532 -26.00 -6.63 33.01
C THR A 532 -26.10 -7.66 34.14
N SER A 533 -25.77 -7.25 35.37
CA SER A 533 -25.69 -8.14 36.54
C SER A 533 -27.06 -8.63 37.06
N ASP A 534 -28.16 -8.04 36.56
CA ASP A 534 -29.54 -8.31 37.01
C ASP A 534 -30.26 -9.37 36.15
N VAL A 535 -29.57 -9.96 35.17
CA VAL A 535 -30.13 -11.01 34.31
C VAL A 535 -30.24 -12.30 35.13
N LEU A 536 -31.48 -12.76 35.32
CA LEU A 536 -31.77 -14.09 35.88
C LEU A 536 -30.97 -15.15 35.10
N ILE A 537 -30.44 -16.14 35.81
CA ILE A 537 -29.47 -17.16 35.39
C ILE A 537 -29.87 -17.95 34.10
N ASP A 538 -31.09 -17.79 33.59
CA ASP A 538 -31.67 -18.54 32.47
C ASP A 538 -31.71 -17.79 31.12
N ASP A 539 -31.38 -16.50 31.03
CA ASP A 539 -31.39 -15.78 29.74
C ASP A 539 -30.06 -15.95 28.97
N PRO A 540 -30.08 -16.50 27.74
CA PRO A 540 -28.86 -16.77 26.98
C PRO A 540 -28.17 -15.48 26.53
N ILE A 541 -26.87 -15.37 26.83
CA ILE A 541 -26.02 -14.25 26.37
C ILE A 541 -26.06 -14.17 24.83
N LEU A 542 -26.38 -12.99 24.31
CA LEU A 542 -26.42 -12.73 22.87
C LEU A 542 -24.98 -12.69 22.29
N LEU A 543 -24.71 -13.56 21.30
CA LEU A 543 -23.43 -13.69 20.55
C LEU A 543 -22.19 -13.94 21.45
N PRO A 544 -22.14 -15.02 22.23
CA PRO A 544 -21.10 -15.24 23.25
C PRO A 544 -19.66 -15.27 22.69
N HIS A 545 -19.49 -15.60 21.41
CA HIS A 545 -18.19 -15.69 20.73
C HIS A 545 -17.82 -14.45 19.90
N LEU A 546 -18.55 -13.33 20.03
CA LEU A 546 -18.30 -12.12 19.24
C LEU A 546 -16.89 -11.54 19.53
N GLN A 547 -16.05 -11.51 18.51
CA GLN A 547 -14.69 -10.97 18.53
C GLN A 547 -14.57 -9.62 17.84
N THR A 548 -15.37 -9.37 16.79
CA THR A 548 -15.35 -8.10 16.06
C THR A 548 -16.75 -7.57 15.80
N LEU A 549 -17.01 -6.34 16.23
CA LEU A 549 -18.20 -5.57 15.88
C LEU A 549 -17.79 -4.39 15.01
N LEU A 550 -18.27 -4.34 13.76
CA LEU A 550 -18.10 -3.19 12.88
C LEU A 550 -19.45 -2.51 12.70
N THR A 551 -19.51 -1.22 13.01
CA THR A 551 -20.73 -0.41 12.83
C THR A 551 -20.45 0.78 11.94
N PHE A 552 -21.37 1.05 11.03
CA PHE A 552 -21.31 2.18 10.13
C PHE A 552 -22.29 3.27 10.59
N HIS A 553 -21.80 4.50 10.68
CA HIS A 553 -22.59 5.63 11.16
C HIS A 553 -22.63 6.74 10.11
N ALA A 554 -23.83 7.02 9.60
CA ALA A 554 -24.08 8.11 8.66
C ALA A 554 -24.23 9.47 9.38
N ASN A 555 -24.92 9.48 10.52
CA ASN A 555 -25.13 10.64 11.39
C ASN A 555 -24.79 10.28 12.85
N LEU A 556 -24.13 11.20 13.57
CA LEU A 556 -23.72 11.01 14.96
C LEU A 556 -24.88 11.20 15.94
N GLU A 557 -25.86 12.06 15.62
CA GLU A 557 -26.98 12.38 16.51
C GLU A 557 -27.90 11.18 16.77
N HIS A 558 -27.92 10.20 15.86
CA HIS A 558 -28.71 8.98 15.97
C HIS A 558 -27.86 7.74 16.27
N SER A 559 -26.55 7.92 16.47
CA SER A 559 -25.64 6.83 16.82
C SER A 559 -25.66 6.54 18.33
N PRO A 560 -25.41 5.29 18.76
CA PRO A 560 -25.27 4.96 20.18
C PRO A 560 -24.14 5.78 20.81
N SER A 561 -24.32 6.21 22.06
CA SER A 561 -23.32 7.04 22.73
C SER A 561 -21.98 6.28 22.87
N PRO A 562 -20.83 6.95 22.76
CA PRO A 562 -19.53 6.29 22.96
C PRO A 562 -19.42 5.60 24.33
N ALA A 563 -20.10 6.13 25.35
CA ALA A 563 -20.19 5.53 26.68
C ALA A 563 -20.92 4.18 26.67
N LEU A 564 -21.98 4.03 25.87
CA LEU A 564 -22.72 2.78 25.75
C LEU A 564 -21.89 1.69 25.03
N TYR A 565 -21.12 2.07 24.01
CA TYR A 565 -20.15 1.14 23.40
C TYR A 565 -19.05 0.75 24.40
N ALA A 566 -18.53 1.71 25.18
CA ALA A 566 -17.52 1.43 26.18
C ALA A 566 -18.05 0.51 27.30
N SER A 567 -19.29 0.70 27.77
CA SER A 567 -19.91 -0.18 28.75
C SER A 567 -20.13 -1.59 28.19
N MET A 568 -20.57 -1.70 26.93
CA MET A 568 -20.75 -2.99 26.25
C MET A 568 -19.42 -3.76 26.18
N ILE A 569 -18.34 -3.16 25.68
CA ILE A 569 -17.04 -3.84 25.57
C ILE A 569 -16.50 -4.20 26.96
N LYS A 570 -16.55 -3.27 27.93
CA LYS A 570 -16.10 -3.52 29.32
C LYS A 570 -16.85 -4.67 29.96
N SER A 571 -18.17 -4.74 29.78
CA SER A 571 -19.00 -5.82 30.35
C SER A 571 -18.57 -7.19 29.84
N ARG A 572 -18.18 -7.31 28.56
CA ARG A 572 -17.80 -8.58 27.93
C ARG A 572 -16.34 -8.98 28.20
N THR A 573 -15.45 -8.02 28.43
CA THR A 573 -14.04 -8.29 28.76
C THR A 573 -13.79 -8.55 30.25
N THR A 574 -14.65 -8.06 31.13
CA THR A 574 -14.54 -8.30 32.60
C THR A 574 -15.34 -9.52 33.08
N TYR A 575 -16.34 -9.98 32.31
CA TYR A 575 -17.17 -11.15 32.65
C TYR A 575 -16.40 -12.47 32.93
N PRO A 576 -15.26 -12.80 32.28
CA PRO A 576 -14.54 -14.05 32.55
C PRO A 576 -13.93 -14.15 33.96
N SER A 577 -14.02 -13.09 34.79
CA SER A 577 -13.40 -13.04 36.13
C SER A 577 -14.37 -13.30 37.30
N LEU A 578 -15.65 -13.58 37.04
CA LEU A 578 -16.61 -14.00 38.06
C LEU A 578 -16.68 -15.53 38.14
N ASP A 579 -15.91 -16.11 39.07
CA ASP A 579 -15.96 -17.52 39.49
C ASP A 579 -17.37 -17.92 39.98
N SER A 580 -18.27 -18.20 39.03
CA SER A 580 -19.51 -18.92 39.25
C SER A 580 -19.44 -20.22 38.47
N MET A 581 -19.52 -21.35 39.17
CA MET A 581 -19.46 -22.70 38.60
C MET A 581 -20.56 -23.00 37.56
N ASP A 582 -21.56 -22.11 37.41
CA ASP A 582 -22.68 -22.21 36.47
C ASP A 582 -22.79 -21.01 35.49
N ALA A 583 -21.79 -20.12 35.40
CA ALA A 583 -21.86 -18.97 34.48
C ALA A 583 -21.59 -19.37 33.00
N PRO A 584 -22.31 -18.78 32.01
CA PRO A 584 -22.06 -19.03 30.60
C PRO A 584 -20.63 -18.61 30.21
N LYS A 585 -19.85 -19.54 29.64
CA LYS A 585 -18.47 -19.29 29.20
C LYS A 585 -18.44 -18.30 28.02
N VAL A 586 -18.04 -17.06 28.28
CA VAL A 586 -17.73 -16.06 27.26
C VAL A 586 -16.24 -16.23 26.88
N ASP A 587 -15.97 -16.83 25.72
CA ASP A 587 -14.60 -17.08 25.21
C ASP A 587 -14.12 -15.92 24.33
N VAL A 588 -14.04 -14.72 24.91
CA VAL A 588 -13.59 -13.51 24.20
C VAL A 588 -12.35 -12.97 24.88
N GLN A 589 -11.18 -13.28 24.33
CA GLN A 589 -9.90 -12.76 24.85
C GLN A 589 -9.80 -11.24 24.62
N GLU A 590 -10.28 -10.71 23.49
CA GLU A 590 -10.41 -9.27 23.18
C GLU A 590 -11.53 -9.01 22.15
N LEU A 591 -12.56 -8.22 22.49
CA LEU A 591 -13.58 -7.73 21.54
C LEU A 591 -13.08 -6.46 20.86
N LYS A 592 -13.03 -6.44 19.53
CA LYS A 592 -12.65 -5.28 18.72
C LYS A 592 -13.87 -4.57 18.15
N LEU A 593 -13.98 -3.27 18.39
CA LEU A 593 -14.98 -2.37 17.82
C LEU A 593 -14.35 -1.56 16.70
N VAL A 594 -14.95 -1.62 15.51
CA VAL A 594 -14.56 -0.82 14.35
C VAL A 594 -15.69 0.18 14.03
N LEU A 595 -15.44 1.46 14.27
CA LEU A 595 -16.40 2.52 13.96
C LEU A 595 -16.04 3.16 12.61
N CYS A 596 -16.95 3.04 11.64
CA CYS A 596 -16.79 3.60 10.30
C CYS A 596 -17.67 4.84 10.12
N PHE A 597 -17.06 5.96 9.70
CA PHE A 597 -17.75 7.23 9.43
C PHE A 597 -17.59 7.66 7.97
N LYS A 598 -18.62 8.31 7.40
CA LYS A 598 -18.55 8.93 6.06
C LYS A 598 -17.76 10.24 6.13
N SER A 599 -16.78 10.41 5.24
CA SER A 599 -15.82 11.54 5.28
C SER A 599 -16.41 12.96 5.16
N HIS A 600 -17.68 13.11 4.77
CA HIS A 600 -18.33 14.41 4.55
C HIS A 600 -19.33 14.78 5.64
N THR A 601 -19.63 13.86 6.56
CA THR A 601 -20.59 14.10 7.65
C THR A 601 -19.91 14.36 8.99
N VAL A 602 -18.61 14.11 9.11
CA VAL A 602 -17.91 14.08 10.39
C VAL A 602 -16.49 14.63 10.28
N ASP A 603 -16.14 15.63 11.11
CA ASP A 603 -14.73 15.99 11.35
C ASP A 603 -14.13 15.02 12.38
N VAL A 604 -13.38 14.05 11.88
CA VAL A 604 -12.84 12.93 12.66
C VAL A 604 -11.82 13.44 13.70
N HIS A 605 -11.18 14.59 13.47
CA HIS A 605 -10.24 15.18 14.41
C HIS A 605 -10.92 15.73 15.68
N GLU A 606 -12.18 16.17 15.61
CA GLU A 606 -12.93 16.68 16.77
C GLU A 606 -13.59 15.58 17.61
N LEU A 607 -13.98 14.46 17.00
CA LEU A 607 -14.73 13.39 17.67
C LEU A 607 -13.86 12.29 18.27
N THR A 608 -12.71 12.01 17.67
CA THR A 608 -11.77 11.00 18.16
C THR A 608 -11.42 11.21 19.65
N PRO A 609 -11.13 12.44 20.15
CA PRO A 609 -10.86 12.66 21.57
C PRO A 609 -12.04 12.34 22.50
N ASN A 610 -13.27 12.67 22.09
CA ASN A 610 -14.47 12.42 22.91
C ASN A 610 -14.84 10.94 22.97
N ILE A 611 -14.66 10.21 21.85
CA ILE A 611 -14.84 8.75 21.82
C ILE A 611 -13.77 8.10 22.69
N LEU A 612 -12.49 8.46 22.52
CA LEU A 612 -11.40 7.89 23.32
C LEU A 612 -11.55 8.15 24.83
N ARG A 613 -12.09 9.31 25.23
CA ARG A 613 -12.39 9.61 26.65
C ARG A 613 -13.42 8.67 27.28
N ALA A 614 -14.36 8.13 26.50
CA ALA A 614 -15.34 7.17 27.02
C ALA A 614 -14.70 5.80 27.34
N PHE A 615 -13.56 5.48 26.72
CA PHE A 615 -12.80 4.24 26.89
C PHE A 615 -11.61 4.42 27.85
N ASP A 616 -11.85 4.99 29.04
CA ASP A 616 -10.84 5.15 30.11
C ASP A 616 -10.51 3.79 30.79
N PRO A 617 -9.22 3.40 30.96
CA PRO A 617 -7.97 4.09 30.60
C PRO A 617 -7.65 4.09 29.09
N PRO A 618 -6.96 5.10 28.53
CA PRO A 618 -6.76 5.26 27.07
C PRO A 618 -6.01 4.09 26.39
N GLU A 619 -5.20 3.33 27.14
CA GLU A 619 -4.55 2.09 26.67
C GLU A 619 -5.57 1.01 26.32
N PHE A 620 -6.74 1.00 26.98
CA PHE A 620 -7.87 0.13 26.66
C PHE A 620 -8.42 0.46 25.27
N ALA A 621 -8.64 1.75 24.99
CA ALA A 621 -9.12 2.22 23.69
C ALA A 621 -8.19 1.80 22.53
N GLN A 622 -6.87 1.91 22.71
CA GLN A 622 -5.91 1.52 21.66
C GLN A 622 -5.93 0.03 21.30
N ARG A 623 -6.34 -0.84 22.23
CA ARG A 623 -6.44 -2.29 22.01
C ARG A 623 -7.75 -2.68 21.33
N VAL A 624 -8.86 -2.05 21.73
CA VAL A 624 -10.21 -2.53 21.37
C VAL A 624 -10.92 -1.67 20.33
N LEU A 625 -10.46 -0.45 20.03
CA LEU A 625 -11.15 0.49 19.15
C LEU A 625 -10.32 0.82 17.89
N GLU A 626 -10.93 0.67 16.72
CA GLU A 626 -10.41 1.15 15.45
C GLU A 626 -11.42 2.12 14.81
N ILE A 627 -10.99 3.34 14.49
CA ILE A 627 -11.83 4.34 13.82
C ILE A 627 -11.40 4.44 12.37
N LYS A 628 -12.33 4.20 11.44
CA LYS A 628 -12.09 4.32 9.98
C LYS A 628 -12.95 5.42 9.38
N VAL A 629 -12.34 6.17 8.45
CA VAL A 629 -13.01 7.21 7.68
C VAL A 629 -13.07 6.74 6.24
N VAL A 630 -14.29 6.56 5.71
CA VAL A 630 -14.47 6.08 4.34
C VAL A 630 -14.55 7.28 3.38
N PRO A 631 -13.65 7.40 2.39
CA PRO A 631 -13.65 8.48 1.42
C PRO A 631 -14.92 8.54 0.56
N ARG A 632 -15.26 9.73 0.06
CA ARG A 632 -16.42 9.94 -0.80
C ARG A 632 -16.26 9.20 -2.13
N GLY A 633 -17.13 8.22 -2.40
CA GLY A 633 -17.20 7.49 -3.68
C GLY A 633 -16.64 6.07 -3.65
N GLU A 634 -15.96 5.67 -2.56
CA GLU A 634 -15.61 4.27 -2.33
C GLU A 634 -16.83 3.55 -1.73
N ARG A 635 -17.35 2.56 -2.46
CA ARG A 635 -18.21 1.52 -1.88
C ARG A 635 -17.28 0.47 -1.25
N PHE A 636 -17.65 -0.01 -0.07
CA PHE A 636 -16.87 -1.03 0.64
C PHE A 636 -16.86 -2.36 -0.11
#